data_AF-A0A087WYC0-F1
#
_entry.id   AF-A0A087WYC0-F1
#
_cell.length_a   1.000
_cell.length_b   1.000
_cell.length_c   1.000
_cell.angle_alpha   90.00
_cell.angle_beta   90.00
_cell.angle_gamma   90.00
#
_symmetry.space_group_name_H-M   'P 1'
#
loop_
_entity.id
_entity.type
_entity.pdbx_description
1 polymer ?
#
loop_
_entity_poly.entity_id
_entity_poly.type
_entity_poly.pdbx_seq_one_letter_code
_entity_poly.pdbx_strand_id
1 'polypeptide(L)'
;EKKECHQKQGALREQLQVHIQTIGILVSEKAELQTALAHTQHAARQKEGESEDLASRLQYSRRRVGELERALSAVSTQQKKADRYNKELTKERDALRLELYKNTQSNEDLKQEKSELEEKLRVLVTEKAGMQLNLEELQKKLEMTELLLQQFSSRCEAPDANQQLQQAMEERAQLEAHLGQVMESVRQLQMERDKYAENLKGESAMWRQRMQQMSEQVHTLREEKECSMSRVQELETSLAELRNQMEPPAGPSEVEQQLQAEAEHLRKELEGLAGQLQAQVQDNEGLSRLNREQEERLLELERAAELWGEQAEARRQILETMQNDRTTISRALSQNRELKEQLAELQSGFVKLTNENMEITSALQSEQHVKRELGKKLGELQEKLSELKETVELKSQEAQSLQQQRDQYLGHLQQYVAAYQQLTSEKEVLHNQLLLQTQLVDQLQQQEAQGKAVAEMARQELQETQERLEAATQQNQQLRAQLSLMAHPGEGDGLDREEEEDEEEEEEEAVAVPQPMPSIPEDLESREAMVAFFNSAVASAEEEQARLRGQLKEQRVRCRRLAHLLASAQKEPEAAAPAPGTGGDSVCGETHRALQGAMEKLQSRFMELMQEKADLKERVEELEHRCIQLSGETDTIGEYIALYQSQRAVLKERHREKEEYISRLAQDKEEMKVKLLELQELVLRLVGDRNEWHGRFLAAAQNPADEPTSGAPAPQELGAANQQGDLCEVSLAGSVEPAQGEAREGSPRDNPTAQQIMQLLREMQNPRERPGLGSNPCIPFFYRADENDEVKITVI
;
A
#
# COMPACT_ATOMS: atom_id res chain seq x y z
N GLU A 1 -125.74 39.80 29.88
CA GLU A 1 -126.06 38.99 28.69
C GLU A 1 -125.41 39.47 27.38
N LYS A 2 -125.97 40.43 26.61
CA LYS A 2 -125.45 40.77 25.27
C LYS A 2 -123.98 41.21 25.23
N LYS A 3 -123.51 41.98 26.22
CA LYS A 3 -122.09 42.36 26.35
C LYS A 3 -121.18 41.15 26.61
N GLU A 4 -121.61 40.21 27.44
CA GLU A 4 -120.86 38.97 27.72
C GLU A 4 -120.75 38.09 26.47
N CYS A 5 -121.78 38.02 25.63
CA CYS A 5 -121.75 37.24 24.39
C CYS A 5 -120.65 37.76 23.43
N HIS A 6 -120.58 39.07 23.21
CA HIS A 6 -119.53 39.65 22.37
C HIS A 6 -118.14 39.61 23.02
N GLN A 7 -118.02 39.76 24.34
CA GLN A 7 -116.75 39.58 25.06
C GLN A 7 -116.23 38.15 24.91
N LYS A 8 -117.10 37.14 25.09
CA LYS A 8 -116.78 35.72 24.85
C LYS A 8 -116.36 35.49 23.40
N GLN A 9 -117.05 36.10 22.42
CA GLN A 9 -116.72 35.98 21.00
C GLN A 9 -115.37 36.66 20.62
N GLY A 10 -115.02 37.77 21.27
CA GLY A 10 -113.72 38.43 21.11
C GLY A 10 -112.57 37.60 21.67
N ALA A 11 -112.71 37.15 22.93
CA ALA A 11 -111.73 36.28 23.60
C ALA A 11 -111.45 34.99 22.81
N LEU A 12 -112.49 34.37 22.22
CA LEU A 12 -112.34 33.20 21.36
C LEU A 12 -111.53 33.48 20.07
N ARG A 13 -111.61 34.69 19.50
CA ARG A 13 -110.82 35.07 18.31
C ARG A 13 -109.36 35.34 18.66
N GLU A 14 -109.11 36.04 19.77
CA GLU A 14 -107.75 36.28 20.28
C GLU A 14 -107.08 34.94 20.62
N GLN A 15 -107.79 34.04 21.30
CA GLN A 15 -107.32 32.68 21.57
C GLN A 15 -107.02 31.90 20.28
N LEU A 16 -107.88 31.97 19.26
CA LEU A 16 -107.62 31.35 17.96
C LEU A 16 -106.38 31.92 17.27
N GLN A 17 -106.17 33.23 17.33
CA GLN A 17 -105.02 33.89 16.70
C GLN A 17 -103.70 33.54 17.42
N VAL A 18 -103.71 33.49 18.76
CA VAL A 18 -102.59 32.97 19.55
C VAL A 18 -102.30 31.51 19.16
N HIS A 19 -103.32 30.65 19.05
CA HIS A 19 -103.12 29.28 18.60
C HIS A 19 -102.54 29.17 17.19
N ILE A 20 -102.96 29.99 16.23
CA ILE A 20 -102.37 30.02 14.88
C ILE A 20 -100.90 30.43 14.93
N GLN A 21 -100.54 31.44 15.73
CA GLN A 21 -99.14 31.87 15.91
C GLN A 21 -98.31 30.76 16.56
N THR A 22 -98.81 30.11 17.62
CA THR A 22 -98.14 28.97 18.27
C THR A 22 -97.95 27.81 17.30
N ILE A 23 -98.96 27.46 16.49
CA ILE A 23 -98.84 26.42 15.46
C ILE A 23 -97.81 26.82 14.40
N GLY A 24 -97.78 28.09 13.98
CA GLY A 24 -96.79 28.59 13.03
C GLY A 24 -95.36 28.43 13.52
N ILE A 25 -95.09 28.84 14.76
CA ILE A 25 -93.79 28.68 15.44
C ILE A 25 -93.42 27.20 15.56
N LEU A 26 -94.35 26.35 16.02
CA LEU A 26 -94.10 24.91 16.13
C LEU A 26 -93.84 24.24 14.76
N VAL A 27 -94.42 24.75 13.68
CA VAL A 27 -94.17 24.25 12.32
C VAL A 27 -92.81 24.71 11.79
N SER A 28 -92.39 25.96 12.04
CA SER A 28 -91.04 26.41 11.68
C SER A 28 -89.97 25.71 12.52
N GLU A 29 -90.13 25.63 13.84
CA GLU A 29 -89.24 24.88 14.73
C GLU A 29 -89.14 23.40 14.33
N LYS A 30 -90.27 22.76 13.98
CA LYS A 30 -90.27 21.39 13.46
C LYS A 30 -89.49 21.27 12.15
N ALA A 31 -89.62 22.22 11.22
CA ALA A 31 -88.88 22.22 9.95
C ALA A 31 -87.37 22.47 10.16
N GLU A 32 -87.01 23.38 11.06
CA GLU A 32 -85.62 23.64 11.46
C GLU A 32 -85.00 22.42 12.14
N LEU A 33 -85.71 21.80 13.09
CA LEU A 33 -85.26 20.55 13.73
C LEU A 33 -85.16 19.39 12.73
N GLN A 34 -86.07 19.27 11.77
CA GLN A 34 -86.01 18.26 10.72
C GLN A 34 -84.82 18.46 9.78
N THR A 35 -84.52 19.71 9.39
CA THR A 35 -83.35 20.01 8.57
C THR A 35 -82.05 19.83 9.36
N ALA A 36 -81.97 20.26 10.63
CA ALA A 36 -80.82 20.01 11.50
C ALA A 36 -80.57 18.50 11.73
N LEU A 37 -81.64 17.71 11.91
CA LEU A 37 -81.56 16.25 12.01
C LEU A 37 -81.04 15.62 10.70
N ALA A 38 -81.49 16.09 9.54
CA ALA A 38 -81.01 15.60 8.25
C ALA A 38 -79.51 15.92 8.03
N HIS A 39 -79.07 17.14 8.37
CA HIS A 39 -77.66 17.53 8.25
C HIS A 39 -76.77 16.73 9.21
N THR A 40 -77.19 16.53 10.46
CA THR A 40 -76.43 15.73 11.44
C THR A 40 -76.37 14.25 11.06
N GLN A 41 -77.46 13.67 10.53
CA GLN A 41 -77.46 12.31 9.97
C GLN A 41 -76.54 12.17 8.75
N HIS A 42 -76.50 13.16 7.85
CA HIS A 42 -75.60 13.15 6.71
C HIS A 42 -74.13 13.24 7.14
N ALA A 43 -73.80 14.15 8.06
CA ALA A 43 -72.46 14.27 8.64
C ALA A 43 -72.02 12.99 9.38
N ALA A 44 -72.92 12.33 10.11
CA ALA A 44 -72.64 11.06 10.77
C ALA A 44 -72.28 9.96 9.76
N ARG A 45 -73.08 9.79 8.68
CA ARG A 45 -72.78 8.82 7.61
C ARG A 45 -71.47 9.11 6.88
N GLN A 46 -71.15 10.39 6.66
CA GLN A 46 -69.86 10.76 6.08
C GLN A 46 -68.69 10.35 7.00
N LYS A 47 -68.81 10.58 8.32
CA LYS A 47 -67.78 10.20 9.30
C LYS A 47 -67.67 8.69 9.50
N GLU A 48 -68.77 7.96 9.33
CA GLU A 48 -68.79 6.49 9.29
C GLU A 48 -67.96 5.97 8.10
N GLY A 49 -68.21 6.45 6.88
CA GLY A 49 -67.41 6.09 5.70
C GLY A 49 -65.93 6.48 5.80
N GLU A 50 -65.63 7.69 6.30
CA GLU A 50 -64.24 8.12 6.58
C GLU A 50 -63.54 7.18 7.59
N SER A 51 -64.28 6.64 8.58
CA SER A 51 -63.78 5.68 9.56
C SER A 51 -63.53 4.29 8.95
N GLU A 52 -64.40 3.83 8.07
CA GLU A 52 -64.25 2.56 7.33
C GLU A 52 -63.04 2.60 6.37
N ASP A 53 -62.83 3.71 5.67
CA ASP A 53 -61.65 3.94 4.83
C ASP A 53 -60.36 3.92 5.66
N LEU A 54 -60.35 4.59 6.83
CA LEU A 54 -59.21 4.58 7.74
C LEU A 54 -58.94 3.19 8.32
N ALA A 55 -59.98 2.43 8.67
CA ALA A 55 -59.86 1.05 9.14
C ALA A 55 -59.26 0.13 8.05
N SER A 56 -59.73 0.27 6.81
CA SER A 56 -59.23 -0.47 5.65
C SER A 56 -57.76 -0.16 5.36
N ARG A 57 -57.37 1.13 5.40
CA ARG A 57 -55.98 1.57 5.25
C ARG A 57 -55.08 1.05 6.38
N LEU A 58 -55.58 1.03 7.62
CA LEU A 58 -54.86 0.46 8.77
C LEU A 58 -54.65 -1.05 8.64
N GLN A 59 -55.67 -1.79 8.18
CA GLN A 59 -55.58 -3.23 7.94
C GLN A 59 -54.56 -3.55 6.83
N TYR A 60 -54.59 -2.79 5.72
CA TYR A 60 -53.59 -2.91 4.65
C TYR A 60 -52.17 -2.64 5.17
N SER A 61 -51.99 -1.57 5.96
CA SER A 61 -50.70 -1.24 6.58
C SER A 61 -50.18 -2.37 7.48
N ARG A 62 -51.03 -2.92 8.36
CA ARG A 62 -50.68 -4.07 9.22
C ARG A 62 -50.26 -5.30 8.42
N ARG A 63 -51.00 -5.64 7.35
CA ARG A 63 -50.63 -6.74 6.44
C ARG A 63 -49.26 -6.49 5.80
N ARG A 64 -49.02 -5.26 5.32
CA ARG A 64 -47.75 -4.87 4.71
C ARG A 64 -46.58 -4.95 5.68
N VAL A 65 -46.76 -4.55 6.94
CA VAL A 65 -45.74 -4.73 7.99
C VAL A 65 -45.41 -6.21 8.18
N GLY A 66 -46.42 -7.08 8.33
CA GLY A 66 -46.19 -8.52 8.47
C GLY A 66 -45.57 -9.21 7.23
N GLU A 67 -45.75 -8.63 6.03
CA GLU A 67 -45.01 -9.05 4.81
C GLU A 67 -43.54 -8.64 4.87
N LEU A 68 -43.25 -7.42 5.33
CA LEU A 68 -41.88 -6.91 5.50
C LEU A 68 -41.13 -7.65 6.61
N GLU A 69 -41.76 -7.97 7.74
CA GLU A 69 -41.17 -8.77 8.83
C GLU A 69 -40.77 -10.18 8.37
N ARG A 70 -41.60 -10.82 7.54
CA ARG A 70 -41.28 -12.12 6.92
C ARG A 70 -40.14 -12.00 5.91
N ALA A 71 -40.12 -10.94 5.10
CA ALA A 71 -39.03 -10.69 4.16
C ALA A 71 -37.69 -10.43 4.90
N LEU A 72 -37.70 -9.62 5.96
CA LEU A 72 -36.53 -9.36 6.82
C LEU A 72 -36.04 -10.65 7.50
N SER A 73 -36.95 -11.50 7.96
CA SER A 73 -36.61 -12.81 8.54
C SER A 73 -35.95 -13.72 7.49
N ALA A 74 -36.50 -13.80 6.28
CA ALA A 74 -35.91 -14.57 5.18
C ALA A 74 -34.51 -14.05 4.81
N VAL A 75 -34.35 -12.74 4.62
CA VAL A 75 -33.04 -12.11 4.35
C VAL A 75 -32.05 -12.37 5.48
N SER A 76 -32.46 -12.30 6.75
CA SER A 76 -31.61 -12.64 7.90
C SER A 76 -31.15 -14.11 7.88
N THR A 77 -32.02 -15.05 7.51
CA THR A 77 -31.60 -16.46 7.35
C THR A 77 -30.66 -16.67 6.17
N GLN A 78 -30.87 -15.95 5.06
CA GLN A 78 -30.01 -16.01 3.89
C GLN A 78 -28.62 -15.42 4.17
N GLN A 79 -28.56 -14.30 4.90
CA GLN A 79 -27.31 -13.71 5.38
C GLN A 79 -26.53 -14.72 6.24
N LYS A 80 -27.19 -15.36 7.22
CA LYS A 80 -26.55 -16.38 8.07
C LYS A 80 -26.03 -17.60 7.29
N LYS A 81 -26.65 -17.95 6.15
CA LYS A 81 -26.14 -18.99 5.23
C LYS A 81 -24.91 -18.49 4.46
N ALA A 82 -24.96 -17.28 3.91
CA ALA A 82 -23.82 -16.66 3.23
C ALA A 82 -22.61 -16.49 4.17
N ASP A 83 -22.83 -16.11 5.43
CA ASP A 83 -21.79 -15.99 6.46
C ASP A 83 -21.12 -17.34 6.79
N ARG A 84 -21.85 -18.46 6.70
CA ARG A 84 -21.29 -19.82 6.87
C ARG A 84 -20.45 -20.21 5.66
N TYR A 85 -20.97 -20.03 4.46
CA TYR A 85 -20.26 -20.31 3.22
C TYR A 85 -18.97 -19.47 3.10
N ASN A 86 -19.00 -18.19 3.48
CA ASN A 86 -17.81 -17.35 3.57
C ASN A 86 -16.78 -17.87 4.61
N LYS A 87 -17.23 -18.49 5.71
CA LYS A 87 -16.35 -19.15 6.69
C LYS A 87 -15.79 -20.49 6.22
N GLU A 88 -16.41 -21.13 5.23
CA GLU A 88 -15.90 -22.33 4.58
C GLU A 88 -14.85 -21.95 3.52
N LEU A 89 -15.18 -21.01 2.64
CA LEU A 89 -14.24 -20.46 1.64
C LEU A 89 -12.97 -19.86 2.27
N THR A 90 -13.05 -19.21 3.44
CA THR A 90 -11.84 -18.70 4.12
C THR A 90 -10.96 -19.82 4.66
N LYS A 91 -11.54 -20.91 5.18
CA LYS A 91 -10.78 -22.11 5.59
C LYS A 91 -10.11 -22.78 4.40
N GLU A 92 -10.82 -22.95 3.29
CA GLU A 92 -10.28 -23.54 2.06
C GLU A 92 -9.13 -22.68 1.50
N ARG A 93 -9.32 -21.36 1.43
CA ARG A 93 -8.26 -20.40 1.05
C ARG A 93 -7.03 -20.54 1.94
N ASP A 94 -7.21 -20.64 3.25
CA ASP A 94 -6.09 -20.69 4.19
C ASP A 94 -5.41 -22.07 4.22
N ALA A 95 -6.14 -23.16 3.94
CA ALA A 95 -5.57 -24.48 3.67
C ALA A 95 -4.73 -24.48 2.38
N LEU A 96 -5.27 -23.96 1.27
CA LEU A 96 -4.54 -23.83 0.00
C LEU A 96 -3.31 -22.93 0.12
N ARG A 97 -3.36 -21.86 0.93
CA ARG A 97 -2.18 -21.04 1.26
C ARG A 97 -1.10 -21.83 1.99
N LEU A 98 -1.48 -22.71 2.92
CA LEU A 98 -0.55 -23.57 3.65
C LEU A 98 0.07 -24.64 2.72
N GLU A 99 -0.69 -25.19 1.78
CA GLU A 99 -0.17 -26.09 0.75
C GLU A 99 0.78 -25.38 -0.23
N LEU A 100 0.43 -24.18 -0.68
CA LEU A 100 1.31 -23.35 -1.50
C LEU A 100 2.63 -23.04 -0.77
N TYR A 101 2.56 -22.69 0.53
CA TYR A 101 3.76 -22.45 1.34
C TYR A 101 4.68 -23.68 1.41
N LYS A 102 4.11 -24.87 1.68
CA LYS A 102 4.87 -26.14 1.69
C LYS A 102 5.49 -26.44 0.32
N ASN A 103 4.73 -26.23 -0.75
CA ASN A 103 5.21 -26.44 -2.12
C ASN A 103 6.34 -25.46 -2.46
N THR A 104 6.24 -24.18 -2.08
CA THR A 104 7.34 -23.22 -2.26
C THR A 104 8.58 -23.61 -1.47
N GLN A 105 8.44 -24.05 -0.22
CA GLN A 105 9.57 -24.52 0.58
C GLN A 105 10.27 -25.70 -0.10
N SER A 106 9.52 -26.73 -0.51
CA SER A 106 10.10 -27.88 -1.23
C SER A 106 10.74 -27.51 -2.58
N ASN A 107 10.31 -26.42 -3.21
CA ASN A 107 10.90 -25.91 -4.46
C ASN A 107 12.24 -25.21 -4.18
N GLU A 108 12.35 -24.43 -3.10
CA GLU A 108 13.63 -23.86 -2.67
C GLU A 108 14.61 -24.95 -2.22
N ASP A 109 14.16 -25.97 -1.50
CA ASP A 109 14.98 -27.13 -1.13
C ASP A 109 15.54 -27.83 -2.41
N LEU A 110 14.68 -28.12 -3.39
CA LEU A 110 15.08 -28.71 -4.68
C LEU A 110 16.00 -27.78 -5.52
N LYS A 111 15.84 -26.47 -5.44
CA LYS A 111 16.75 -25.50 -6.07
C LYS A 111 18.12 -25.50 -5.41
N GLN A 112 18.18 -25.66 -4.08
CA GLN A 112 19.45 -25.80 -3.37
C GLN A 112 20.15 -27.11 -3.75
N GLU A 113 19.44 -28.24 -3.72
CA GLU A 113 20.00 -29.53 -4.18
C GLU A 113 20.52 -29.43 -5.62
N LYS A 114 19.78 -28.76 -6.51
CA LYS A 114 20.20 -28.50 -7.88
C LYS A 114 21.48 -27.67 -7.96
N SER A 115 21.60 -26.57 -7.22
CA SER A 115 22.80 -25.72 -7.26
C SER A 115 24.03 -26.41 -6.67
N GLU A 116 23.84 -27.24 -5.63
CA GLU A 116 24.90 -28.10 -5.11
C GLU A 116 25.37 -29.16 -6.13
N LEU A 117 24.45 -29.74 -6.92
CA LEU A 117 24.80 -30.68 -7.99
C LEU A 117 25.51 -29.98 -9.15
N GLU A 118 25.09 -28.76 -9.51
CA GLU A 118 25.75 -27.94 -10.53
C GLU A 118 27.18 -27.54 -10.12
N GLU A 119 27.42 -27.22 -8.84
CA GLU A 119 28.76 -26.93 -8.33
C GLU A 119 29.64 -28.20 -8.28
N LYS A 120 29.11 -29.34 -7.82
CA LYS A 120 29.81 -30.63 -7.85
C LYS A 120 30.23 -30.99 -9.29
N LEU A 121 29.36 -30.76 -10.27
CA LEU A 121 29.69 -30.96 -11.69
C LEU A 121 30.77 -29.98 -12.18
N ARG A 122 30.71 -28.71 -11.77
CA ARG A 122 31.71 -27.69 -12.11
C ARG A 122 33.10 -28.07 -11.60
N VAL A 123 33.21 -28.53 -10.36
CA VAL A 123 34.47 -29.01 -9.76
C VAL A 123 35.03 -30.22 -10.51
N LEU A 124 34.20 -31.22 -10.84
CA LEU A 124 34.65 -32.38 -11.63
C LEU A 124 35.13 -31.99 -13.03
N VAL A 125 34.55 -30.95 -13.65
CA VAL A 125 35.01 -30.41 -14.94
C VAL A 125 36.36 -29.70 -14.82
N THR A 126 36.61 -28.91 -13.76
CA THR A 126 37.90 -28.25 -13.56
C THR A 126 39.00 -29.23 -13.16
N GLU A 127 38.70 -30.23 -12.32
CA GLU A 127 39.62 -31.34 -12.02
C GLU A 127 40.00 -32.11 -13.28
N LYS A 128 39.01 -32.46 -14.13
CA LYS A 128 39.27 -33.11 -15.42
C LYS A 128 40.20 -32.27 -16.31
N ALA A 129 39.96 -30.97 -16.41
CA ALA A 129 40.82 -30.07 -17.19
C ALA A 129 42.25 -30.00 -16.62
N GLY A 130 42.40 -29.95 -15.29
CA GLY A 130 43.71 -30.03 -14.62
C GLY A 130 44.45 -31.34 -14.92
N MET A 131 43.74 -32.48 -14.88
CA MET A 131 44.32 -33.78 -15.25
C MET A 131 44.72 -33.85 -16.72
N GLN A 132 43.97 -33.22 -17.63
CA GLN A 132 44.34 -33.11 -19.04
C GLN A 132 45.65 -32.31 -19.23
N LEU A 133 45.79 -31.16 -18.57
CA LEU A 133 47.03 -30.36 -18.60
C LEU A 133 48.23 -31.14 -18.04
N ASN A 134 48.04 -31.90 -16.94
CA ASN A 134 49.10 -32.74 -16.37
C ASN A 134 49.53 -33.86 -17.34
N LEU A 135 48.59 -34.46 -18.08
CA LEU A 135 48.90 -35.45 -19.11
C LEU A 135 49.69 -34.83 -20.27
N GLU A 136 49.31 -33.64 -20.73
CA GLU A 136 50.06 -32.90 -21.76
C GLU A 136 51.49 -32.53 -21.30
N GLU A 137 51.68 -32.17 -20.03
CA GLU A 137 53.01 -31.87 -19.49
C GLU A 137 53.88 -33.14 -19.39
N LEU A 138 53.30 -34.25 -18.94
CA LEU A 138 53.98 -35.55 -18.90
C LEU A 138 54.37 -36.04 -20.31
N GLN A 139 53.50 -35.83 -21.30
CA GLN A 139 53.80 -36.15 -22.70
C GLN A 139 54.99 -35.33 -23.22
N LYS A 140 55.00 -34.00 -23.00
CA LYS A 140 56.14 -33.13 -23.39
C LYS A 140 57.45 -33.53 -22.69
N LYS A 141 57.38 -33.99 -21.43
CA LYS A 141 58.54 -34.53 -20.70
C LYS A 141 59.04 -35.83 -21.32
N LEU A 142 58.16 -36.74 -21.71
CA LEU A 142 58.51 -37.98 -22.39
C LEU A 142 59.24 -37.70 -23.71
N GLU A 143 58.66 -36.86 -24.58
CA GLU A 143 59.24 -36.42 -25.86
C GLU A 143 60.65 -35.83 -25.68
N MET A 144 60.85 -35.02 -24.62
CA MET A 144 62.18 -34.48 -24.26
C MET A 144 63.17 -35.57 -23.83
N THR A 145 62.73 -36.54 -23.02
CA THR A 145 63.62 -37.64 -22.59
C THR A 145 63.99 -38.59 -23.73
N GLU A 146 63.09 -38.82 -24.69
CA GLU A 146 63.38 -39.59 -25.91
C GLU A 146 64.43 -38.89 -26.77
N LEU A 147 64.33 -37.56 -26.95
CA LEU A 147 65.34 -36.76 -27.64
C LEU A 147 66.71 -36.81 -26.93
N LEU A 148 66.74 -36.75 -25.60
CA LEU A 148 67.99 -36.86 -24.83
C LEU A 148 68.61 -38.25 -24.98
N LEU A 149 67.83 -39.33 -24.88
CA LEU A 149 68.31 -40.70 -25.11
C LEU A 149 68.90 -40.86 -26.51
N GLN A 150 68.25 -40.30 -27.53
CA GLN A 150 68.77 -40.30 -28.90
C GLN A 150 70.12 -39.57 -29.01
N GLN A 151 70.31 -38.45 -28.30
CA GLN A 151 71.61 -37.77 -28.23
C GLN A 151 72.67 -38.59 -27.48
N PHE A 152 72.36 -39.20 -26.33
CA PHE A 152 73.34 -40.01 -25.59
C PHE A 152 73.77 -41.28 -26.36
N SER A 153 72.85 -41.91 -27.10
CA SER A 153 73.17 -43.04 -27.97
C SER A 153 74.15 -42.68 -29.11
N SER A 154 74.32 -41.40 -29.44
CA SER A 154 75.30 -40.92 -30.43
C SER A 154 76.69 -40.58 -29.85
N ARG A 155 76.91 -40.71 -28.53
CA ARG A 155 78.10 -40.11 -27.86
C ARG A 155 78.79 -40.96 -26.78
N CYS A 156 78.40 -42.21 -26.54
CA CYS A 156 78.92 -42.97 -25.39
C CYS A 156 79.91 -44.09 -25.74
N GLU A 157 81.20 -43.76 -25.76
CA GLU A 157 82.30 -44.73 -25.63
C GLU A 157 83.04 -44.52 -24.30
N ALA A 158 82.60 -45.22 -23.25
CA ALA A 158 83.31 -45.34 -21.98
C ALA A 158 83.13 -46.78 -21.43
N PRO A 159 84.19 -47.62 -21.41
CA PRO A 159 84.01 -49.07 -21.30
C PRO A 159 83.58 -49.58 -19.92
N ASP A 160 84.02 -48.97 -18.81
CA ASP A 160 83.73 -49.50 -17.47
C ASP A 160 82.27 -49.31 -17.03
N ALA A 161 81.68 -48.15 -17.35
CA ALA A 161 80.25 -47.93 -17.14
C ALA A 161 79.41 -48.82 -18.09
N ASN A 162 79.88 -49.02 -19.33
CA ASN A 162 79.25 -49.97 -20.25
C ASN A 162 79.35 -51.42 -19.76
N GLN A 163 80.45 -51.88 -19.14
CA GLN A 163 80.52 -53.26 -18.64
C GLN A 163 79.56 -53.52 -17.47
N GLN A 164 79.43 -52.59 -16.52
CA GLN A 164 78.46 -52.73 -15.43
C GLN A 164 77.01 -52.59 -15.91
N LEU A 165 76.75 -51.66 -16.82
CA LEU A 165 75.44 -51.56 -17.49
C LEU A 165 75.15 -52.82 -18.31
N GLN A 166 76.14 -53.39 -18.99
CA GLN A 166 75.96 -54.57 -19.82
C GLN A 166 75.75 -55.84 -18.98
N GLN A 167 76.43 -55.99 -17.83
CA GLN A 167 76.09 -57.03 -16.86
C GLN A 167 74.66 -56.86 -16.32
N ALA A 168 74.28 -55.65 -15.91
CA ALA A 168 72.92 -55.38 -15.45
C ALA A 168 71.86 -55.58 -16.57
N MET A 169 72.20 -55.28 -17.82
CA MET A 169 71.35 -55.52 -19.00
C MET A 169 71.31 -57.00 -19.39
N GLU A 170 72.38 -57.77 -19.18
CA GLU A 170 72.42 -59.22 -19.37
C GLU A 170 71.61 -59.92 -18.28
N GLU A 171 71.71 -59.51 -17.01
CA GLU A 171 70.85 -59.97 -15.92
C GLU A 171 69.38 -59.57 -16.17
N ARG A 172 69.11 -58.33 -16.60
CA ARG A 172 67.76 -57.88 -16.96
C ARG A 172 67.22 -58.67 -18.16
N ALA A 173 68.03 -58.92 -19.18
CA ALA A 173 67.64 -59.72 -20.35
C ALA A 173 67.44 -61.20 -20.01
N GLN A 174 68.21 -61.76 -19.07
CA GLN A 174 67.99 -63.11 -18.54
C GLN A 174 66.69 -63.18 -17.74
N LEU A 175 66.41 -62.19 -16.88
CA LEU A 175 65.15 -62.10 -16.14
C LEU A 175 63.95 -61.82 -17.05
N GLU A 176 64.09 -60.98 -18.08
CA GLU A 176 63.09 -60.76 -19.14
C GLU A 176 62.87 -62.00 -19.98
N ALA A 177 63.92 -62.77 -20.30
CA ALA A 177 63.81 -64.05 -20.99
C ALA A 177 63.16 -65.12 -20.10
N HIS A 178 63.45 -65.16 -18.80
CA HIS A 178 62.77 -66.05 -17.85
C HIS A 178 61.31 -65.63 -17.62
N LEU A 179 60.99 -64.34 -17.52
CA LEU A 179 59.62 -63.84 -17.51
C LEU A 179 58.92 -64.16 -18.82
N GLY A 180 59.60 -64.04 -19.96
CA GLY A 180 59.13 -64.44 -21.28
C GLY A 180 58.79 -65.93 -21.32
N GLN A 181 59.72 -66.80 -20.94
CA GLN A 181 59.53 -68.26 -20.83
C GLN A 181 58.38 -68.62 -19.88
N VAL A 182 58.28 -67.95 -18.73
CA VAL A 182 57.18 -68.18 -17.77
C VAL A 182 55.85 -67.71 -18.36
N MET A 183 55.76 -66.50 -18.92
CA MET A 183 54.55 -66.00 -19.59
C MET A 183 54.17 -66.86 -20.79
N GLU A 184 55.13 -67.38 -21.54
CA GLU A 184 54.90 -68.23 -22.70
C GLU A 184 54.47 -69.64 -22.28
N SER A 185 55.03 -70.19 -21.20
CA SER A 185 54.55 -71.44 -20.58
C SER A 185 53.15 -71.28 -19.98
N VAL A 186 52.84 -70.14 -19.34
CA VAL A 186 51.51 -69.81 -18.83
C VAL A 186 50.53 -69.66 -19.99
N ARG A 187 50.91 -68.95 -21.06
CA ARG A 187 50.11 -68.81 -22.30
C ARG A 187 49.90 -70.16 -22.99
N GLN A 188 50.90 -71.04 -23.03
CA GLN A 188 50.76 -72.40 -23.54
C GLN A 188 49.78 -73.22 -22.68
N LEU A 189 49.97 -73.26 -21.36
CA LEU A 189 49.04 -73.91 -20.43
C LEU A 189 47.62 -73.33 -20.51
N GLN A 190 47.49 -72.03 -20.78
CA GLN A 190 46.23 -71.33 -20.93
C GLN A 190 45.56 -71.67 -22.28
N MET A 191 46.32 -71.75 -23.37
CA MET A 191 45.85 -72.27 -24.66
C MET A 191 45.50 -73.76 -24.59
N GLU A 192 46.27 -74.57 -23.87
CA GLU A 192 45.97 -75.97 -23.63
C GLU A 192 44.69 -76.11 -22.82
N ARG A 193 44.56 -75.40 -21.69
CA ARG A 193 43.33 -75.32 -20.90
C ARG A 193 42.13 -74.90 -21.74
N ASP A 194 42.28 -73.86 -22.56
CA ASP A 194 41.19 -73.33 -23.37
C ASP A 194 40.82 -74.29 -24.50
N LYS A 195 41.80 -74.95 -25.13
CA LYS A 195 41.59 -76.05 -26.08
C LYS A 195 40.97 -77.29 -25.41
N TYR A 196 41.35 -77.64 -24.18
CA TYR A 196 40.69 -78.68 -23.40
C TYR A 196 39.26 -78.28 -23.04
N ALA A 197 39.00 -77.01 -22.71
CA ALA A 197 37.67 -76.51 -22.43
C ALA A 197 36.79 -76.46 -23.69
N GLU A 198 37.34 -76.14 -24.86
CA GLU A 198 36.67 -76.23 -26.15
C GLU A 198 36.42 -77.68 -26.56
N ASN A 199 37.40 -78.58 -26.39
CA ASN A 199 37.23 -80.01 -26.59
C ASN A 199 36.14 -80.56 -25.67
N LEU A 200 36.14 -80.24 -24.37
CA LEU A 200 35.11 -80.65 -23.42
C LEU A 200 33.74 -80.04 -23.75
N LYS A 201 33.66 -78.81 -24.25
CA LYS A 201 32.41 -78.21 -24.76
C LYS A 201 31.94 -78.91 -26.03
N GLY A 202 32.85 -79.24 -26.94
CA GLY A 202 32.59 -79.96 -28.19
C GLY A 202 32.12 -81.39 -27.93
N GLU A 203 32.82 -82.13 -27.06
CA GLU A 203 32.41 -83.43 -26.53
C GLU A 203 31.08 -83.33 -25.79
N SER A 204 30.87 -82.34 -24.92
CA SER A 204 29.57 -82.15 -24.25
C SER A 204 28.44 -81.85 -25.24
N ALA A 205 28.71 -81.10 -26.31
CA ALA A 205 27.76 -80.84 -27.38
C ALA A 205 27.51 -82.08 -28.23
N MET A 206 28.55 -82.85 -28.57
CA MET A 206 28.44 -84.13 -29.26
C MET A 206 27.70 -85.16 -28.43
N TRP A 207 27.97 -85.29 -27.12
CA TRP A 207 27.25 -86.17 -26.21
C TRP A 207 25.80 -85.71 -26.03
N ARG A 208 25.53 -84.41 -25.95
CA ARG A 208 24.16 -83.87 -25.92
C ARG A 208 23.42 -84.16 -27.22
N GLN A 209 24.05 -83.96 -28.38
CA GLN A 209 23.49 -84.28 -29.69
C GLN A 209 23.32 -85.78 -29.87
N ARG A 210 24.27 -86.61 -29.42
CA ARG A 210 24.20 -88.07 -29.46
C ARG A 210 23.11 -88.60 -28.55
N MET A 211 22.96 -88.02 -27.35
CA MET A 211 21.87 -88.34 -26.42
C MET A 211 20.52 -87.91 -27.01
N GLN A 212 20.45 -86.74 -27.63
CA GLN A 212 19.25 -86.25 -28.30
C GLN A 212 18.88 -87.13 -29.50
N GLN A 213 19.83 -87.42 -30.40
CA GLN A 213 19.67 -88.38 -31.50
C GLN A 213 19.31 -89.78 -31.02
N MET A 214 19.90 -90.28 -29.93
CA MET A 214 19.51 -91.57 -29.34
C MET A 214 18.13 -91.50 -28.71
N SER A 215 17.71 -90.36 -28.15
CA SER A 215 16.36 -90.19 -27.60
C SER A 215 15.30 -90.07 -28.70
N GLU A 216 15.63 -89.38 -29.80
CA GLU A 216 14.83 -89.29 -31.02
C GLU A 216 14.75 -90.67 -31.69
N GLN A 217 15.87 -91.39 -31.84
CA GLN A 217 15.88 -92.77 -32.35
C GLN A 217 15.15 -93.75 -31.42
N VAL A 218 15.20 -93.59 -30.10
CA VAL A 218 14.40 -94.42 -29.17
C VAL A 218 12.92 -94.04 -29.22
N HIS A 219 12.58 -92.79 -29.56
CA HIS A 219 11.21 -92.36 -29.80
C HIS A 219 10.68 -92.93 -31.13
N THR A 220 11.40 -92.74 -32.23
CA THR A 220 11.02 -93.29 -33.54
C THR A 220 11.05 -94.81 -33.54
N LEU A 221 12.03 -95.48 -32.91
CA LEU A 221 12.02 -96.95 -32.78
C LEU A 221 10.90 -97.44 -31.86
N ARG A 222 10.38 -96.63 -30.94
CA ARG A 222 9.16 -96.98 -30.16
C ARG A 222 7.93 -96.89 -31.05
N GLU A 223 7.77 -95.81 -31.80
CA GLU A 223 6.68 -95.59 -32.75
C GLU A 223 6.72 -96.62 -33.89
N GLU A 224 7.88 -96.86 -34.48
CA GLU A 224 8.13 -97.89 -35.50
C GLU A 224 7.94 -99.29 -34.94
N LYS A 225 8.27 -99.57 -33.67
CA LYS A 225 7.95 -100.86 -33.04
C LYS A 225 6.44 -101.03 -32.88
N GLU A 226 5.71 -100.01 -32.46
CA GLU A 226 4.24 -100.05 -32.37
C GLU A 226 3.61 -100.24 -33.77
N CYS A 227 4.08 -99.51 -34.78
CA CYS A 227 3.64 -99.63 -36.17
C CYS A 227 4.04 -100.96 -36.84
N SER A 228 5.25 -101.48 -36.57
CA SER A 228 5.74 -102.73 -37.18
C SER A 228 5.20 -103.97 -36.47
N MET A 229 4.98 -103.95 -35.15
CA MET A 229 4.19 -105.01 -34.50
C MET A 229 2.77 -105.04 -35.08
N SER A 230 2.17 -103.88 -35.38
CA SER A 230 0.87 -103.83 -36.08
C SER A 230 0.94 -104.39 -37.51
N ARG A 231 1.97 -104.04 -38.31
CA ARG A 231 2.03 -104.44 -39.72
C ARG A 231 2.62 -105.84 -39.99
N VAL A 232 3.44 -106.38 -39.09
CA VAL A 232 3.90 -107.79 -39.18
C VAL A 232 2.71 -108.74 -38.95
N GLN A 233 1.79 -108.39 -38.04
CA GLN A 233 0.53 -109.11 -37.84
C GLN A 233 -0.37 -109.14 -39.09
N GLU A 234 -0.19 -108.23 -40.06
CA GLU A 234 -0.97 -108.15 -41.31
C GLU A 234 -0.26 -108.78 -42.53
N LEU A 235 1.07 -108.79 -42.56
CA LEU A 235 1.85 -109.24 -43.73
C LEU A 235 2.29 -110.70 -43.65
N GLU A 236 2.44 -111.28 -42.46
CA GLU A 236 2.61 -112.73 -42.29
C GLU A 236 1.41 -113.52 -42.82
N THR A 237 0.21 -112.91 -42.85
CA THR A 237 -1.01 -113.52 -43.38
C THR A 237 -1.18 -113.47 -44.90
N SER A 238 -0.36 -112.73 -45.65
CA SER A 238 -0.61 -112.48 -47.10
C SER A 238 0.51 -112.90 -48.05
N LEU A 239 1.78 -112.83 -47.65
CA LEU A 239 2.91 -113.16 -48.54
C LEU A 239 3.22 -114.66 -48.67
N ALA A 240 2.45 -115.53 -48.00
CA ALA A 240 2.56 -116.98 -48.16
C ALA A 240 2.04 -117.50 -49.51
N GLU A 241 1.19 -116.75 -50.21
CA GLU A 241 0.29 -117.37 -51.20
C GLU A 241 0.78 -117.35 -52.66
N LEU A 242 1.10 -116.18 -53.25
CA LEU A 242 0.98 -116.02 -54.71
C LEU A 242 2.22 -115.41 -55.41
N ARG A 243 3.37 -116.06 -55.27
CA ARG A 243 4.62 -115.71 -56.01
C ARG A 243 5.16 -116.86 -56.87
N ASN A 244 4.37 -117.37 -57.81
CA ASN A 244 4.87 -118.34 -58.79
C ASN A 244 4.22 -118.23 -60.19
N GLN A 245 5.06 -117.79 -61.16
CA GLN A 245 5.11 -118.17 -62.60
C GLN A 245 4.57 -117.20 -63.67
N MET A 246 5.03 -117.38 -64.94
CA MET A 246 5.49 -116.32 -65.87
C MET A 246 5.14 -116.54 -67.38
N GLU A 247 4.85 -115.44 -68.09
CA GLU A 247 5.29 -115.01 -69.47
C GLU A 247 4.91 -115.80 -70.80
N PRO A 248 5.27 -115.40 -72.06
CA PRO A 248 4.33 -115.09 -73.20
C PRO A 248 4.61 -115.91 -74.54
N PRO A 249 4.43 -115.48 -75.85
CA PRO A 249 3.77 -114.32 -76.54
C PRO A 249 3.02 -114.53 -77.92
N ALA A 250 2.42 -113.44 -78.45
CA ALA A 250 2.30 -112.97 -79.88
C ALA A 250 1.44 -113.61 -81.04
N GLY A 251 0.34 -112.89 -81.43
CA GLY A 251 -0.12 -112.52 -82.81
C GLY A 251 -0.91 -113.50 -83.73
N PRO A 252 -1.56 -113.08 -84.87
CA PRO A 252 -2.00 -111.74 -85.35
C PRO A 252 -3.37 -111.65 -86.15
N SER A 253 -3.71 -110.44 -86.68
CA SER A 253 -4.59 -110.10 -87.86
C SER A 253 -5.99 -109.48 -87.64
N GLU A 254 -6.33 -108.46 -88.46
CA GLU A 254 -6.76 -107.16 -87.88
C GLU A 254 -7.66 -106.20 -88.71
N VAL A 255 -7.71 -106.30 -90.06
CA VAL A 255 -7.95 -105.08 -90.89
C VAL A 255 -9.42 -104.64 -91.09
N GLU A 256 -10.40 -105.55 -91.16
CA GLU A 256 -11.79 -105.14 -91.48
C GLU A 256 -12.57 -104.57 -90.29
N GLN A 257 -12.09 -104.76 -89.06
CA GLN A 257 -12.65 -104.10 -87.87
C GLN A 257 -12.13 -102.66 -87.71
N GLN A 258 -10.97 -102.33 -88.29
CA GLN A 258 -10.30 -101.03 -88.11
C GLN A 258 -11.12 -99.86 -88.68
N LEU A 259 -11.57 -99.96 -89.94
CA LEU A 259 -12.30 -98.87 -90.61
C LEU A 259 -13.67 -98.55 -89.97
N GLN A 260 -14.35 -99.57 -89.42
CA GLN A 260 -15.62 -99.36 -88.73
C GLN A 260 -15.40 -98.81 -87.31
N ALA A 261 -14.31 -99.21 -86.65
CA ALA A 261 -13.87 -98.59 -85.40
C ALA A 261 -13.45 -97.11 -85.60
N GLU A 262 -12.73 -96.77 -86.67
CA GLU A 262 -12.31 -95.39 -87.00
C GLU A 262 -13.50 -94.43 -87.21
N ALA A 263 -14.54 -94.86 -87.92
CA ALA A 263 -15.74 -94.05 -88.13
C ALA A 263 -16.53 -93.79 -86.84
N GLU A 264 -16.55 -94.77 -85.92
CA GLU A 264 -17.12 -94.59 -84.58
C GLU A 264 -16.21 -93.78 -83.65
N HIS A 265 -14.89 -93.87 -83.82
CA HIS A 265 -13.88 -93.11 -83.07
C HIS A 265 -14.03 -91.61 -83.34
N LEU A 266 -14.04 -91.20 -84.62
CA LEU A 266 -14.18 -89.79 -85.01
C LEU A 266 -15.50 -89.16 -84.53
N ARG A 267 -16.59 -89.95 -84.43
CA ARG A 267 -17.86 -89.50 -83.85
C ARG A 267 -17.75 -89.27 -82.34
N LYS A 268 -17.16 -90.22 -81.61
CA LYS A 268 -16.90 -90.11 -80.16
C LYS A 268 -15.95 -88.94 -79.85
N GLU A 269 -14.97 -88.67 -80.71
CA GLU A 269 -14.09 -87.50 -80.60
C GLU A 269 -14.83 -86.17 -80.81
N LEU A 270 -15.70 -86.07 -81.81
CA LEU A 270 -16.50 -84.85 -82.03
C LEU A 270 -17.52 -84.61 -80.89
N GLU A 271 -18.16 -85.66 -80.39
CA GLU A 271 -19.03 -85.58 -79.20
C GLU A 271 -18.23 -85.18 -77.95
N GLY A 272 -17.02 -85.71 -77.78
CA GLY A 272 -16.10 -85.33 -76.70
C GLY A 272 -15.65 -83.86 -76.78
N LEU A 273 -15.26 -83.38 -77.96
CA LEU A 273 -14.86 -81.98 -78.18
C LEU A 273 -16.03 -81.01 -77.99
N ALA A 274 -17.24 -81.38 -78.42
CA ALA A 274 -18.44 -80.59 -78.17
C ALA A 274 -18.75 -80.48 -76.66
N GLY A 275 -18.62 -81.60 -75.91
CA GLY A 275 -18.74 -81.60 -74.46
C GLY A 275 -17.68 -80.73 -73.76
N GLN A 276 -16.43 -80.76 -74.23
CA GLN A 276 -15.35 -79.91 -73.71
C GLN A 276 -15.62 -78.42 -73.94
N LEU A 277 -16.06 -78.03 -75.13
CA LEU A 277 -16.45 -76.64 -75.43
C LEU A 277 -17.65 -76.20 -74.57
N GLN A 278 -18.64 -77.07 -74.37
CA GLN A 278 -19.80 -76.75 -73.53
C GLN A 278 -19.41 -76.58 -72.05
N ALA A 279 -18.50 -77.42 -71.53
CA ALA A 279 -17.92 -77.24 -70.21
C ALA A 279 -17.15 -75.91 -70.10
N GLN A 280 -16.28 -75.58 -71.06
CA GLN A 280 -15.55 -74.30 -71.08
C GLN A 280 -16.47 -73.07 -71.11
N VAL A 281 -17.63 -73.14 -71.77
CA VAL A 281 -18.61 -72.03 -71.74
C VAL A 281 -19.24 -71.92 -70.34
N GLN A 282 -19.62 -73.04 -69.72
CA GLN A 282 -20.15 -73.04 -68.34
C GLN A 282 -19.12 -72.53 -67.32
N ASP A 283 -17.85 -72.90 -67.48
CA ASP A 283 -16.74 -72.39 -66.68
C ASP A 283 -16.56 -70.87 -66.85
N ASN A 284 -16.58 -70.36 -68.09
CA ASN A 284 -16.48 -68.93 -68.37
C ASN A 284 -17.68 -68.12 -67.84
N GLU A 285 -18.89 -68.68 -67.88
CA GLU A 285 -20.04 -68.06 -67.20
C GLU A 285 -19.88 -68.07 -65.68
N GLY A 286 -19.33 -69.14 -65.11
CA GLY A 286 -18.97 -69.22 -63.68
C GLY A 286 -17.97 -68.15 -63.27
N LEU A 287 -16.88 -68.01 -64.03
CA LEU A 287 -15.88 -66.96 -63.84
C LEU A 287 -16.46 -65.55 -64.02
N SER A 288 -17.36 -65.36 -64.98
CA SER A 288 -18.05 -64.08 -65.22
C SER A 288 -19.03 -63.71 -64.10
N ARG A 289 -19.65 -64.70 -63.43
CA ARG A 289 -20.44 -64.48 -62.20
C ARG A 289 -19.53 -64.11 -61.04
N LEU A 290 -18.44 -64.86 -60.83
CA LEU A 290 -17.46 -64.59 -59.77
C LEU A 290 -16.80 -63.20 -59.91
N ASN A 291 -16.47 -62.77 -61.13
CA ASN A 291 -15.89 -61.44 -61.36
C ASN A 291 -16.88 -60.32 -60.97
N ARG A 292 -18.17 -60.44 -61.29
CA ARG A 292 -19.18 -59.46 -60.86
C ARG A 292 -19.32 -59.41 -59.34
N GLU A 293 -19.34 -60.56 -58.68
CA GLU A 293 -19.34 -60.61 -57.21
C GLU A 293 -18.07 -59.97 -56.60
N GLN A 294 -16.93 -60.06 -57.27
CA GLN A 294 -15.69 -59.39 -56.85
C GLN A 294 -15.75 -57.88 -57.09
N GLU A 295 -16.27 -57.42 -58.23
CA GLU A 295 -16.49 -56.00 -58.53
C GLU A 295 -17.46 -55.36 -57.52
N GLU A 296 -18.56 -56.03 -57.19
CA GLU A 296 -19.52 -55.58 -56.16
C GLU A 296 -18.86 -55.48 -54.78
N ARG A 297 -18.09 -56.49 -54.36
CA ARG A 297 -17.32 -56.45 -53.10
C ARG A 297 -16.25 -55.36 -53.08
N LEU A 298 -15.61 -55.08 -54.22
CA LEU A 298 -14.64 -53.97 -54.33
C LEU A 298 -15.34 -52.62 -54.17
N LEU A 299 -16.49 -52.40 -54.81
CA LEU A 299 -17.29 -51.18 -54.65
C LEU A 299 -17.80 -51.00 -53.21
N GLU A 300 -18.15 -52.08 -52.51
CA GLU A 300 -18.51 -52.04 -51.09
C GLU A 300 -17.30 -51.66 -50.20
N LEU A 301 -16.11 -52.20 -50.49
CA LEU A 301 -14.87 -51.87 -49.79
C LEU A 301 -14.41 -50.42 -50.06
N GLU A 302 -14.58 -49.93 -51.29
CA GLU A 302 -14.29 -48.54 -51.67
C GLU A 302 -15.19 -47.57 -50.89
N ARG A 303 -16.51 -47.78 -50.88
CA ARG A 303 -17.45 -46.97 -50.08
C ARG A 303 -17.13 -47.03 -48.58
N ALA A 304 -16.74 -48.19 -48.06
CA ALA A 304 -16.31 -48.31 -46.68
C ALA A 304 -15.04 -47.47 -46.42
N ALA A 305 -14.06 -47.50 -47.34
CA ALA A 305 -12.84 -46.70 -47.24
C ALA A 305 -13.12 -45.19 -47.31
N GLU A 306 -14.05 -44.74 -48.16
CA GLU A 306 -14.51 -43.35 -48.21
C GLU A 306 -15.10 -42.90 -46.86
N LEU A 307 -16.01 -43.69 -46.28
CA LEU A 307 -16.60 -43.41 -44.95
C LEU A 307 -15.55 -43.37 -43.83
N TRP A 308 -14.53 -44.25 -43.88
CA TRP A 308 -13.40 -44.18 -42.94
C TRP A 308 -12.54 -42.93 -43.16
N GLY A 309 -12.39 -42.47 -44.41
CA GLY A 309 -11.76 -41.20 -44.78
C GLY A 309 -12.50 -40.00 -44.19
N GLU A 310 -13.79 -39.87 -44.46
CA GLU A 310 -14.65 -38.83 -43.89
C GLU A 310 -14.61 -38.82 -42.35
N GLN A 311 -14.67 -39.99 -41.71
CA GLN A 311 -14.57 -40.08 -40.26
C GLN A 311 -13.18 -39.71 -39.73
N ALA A 312 -12.10 -40.00 -40.45
CA ALA A 312 -10.74 -39.57 -40.09
C ALA A 312 -10.56 -38.05 -40.25
N GLU A 313 -11.18 -37.44 -41.27
CA GLU A 313 -11.21 -35.99 -41.47
C GLU A 313 -12.04 -35.28 -40.39
N ALA A 314 -13.23 -35.79 -40.06
CA ALA A 314 -14.04 -35.26 -38.96
C ALA A 314 -13.29 -35.34 -37.61
N ARG A 315 -12.61 -36.45 -37.32
CA ARG A 315 -11.74 -36.58 -36.13
C ARG A 315 -10.59 -35.57 -36.16
N ARG A 316 -9.97 -35.33 -37.32
CA ARG A 316 -8.89 -34.33 -37.48
C ARG A 316 -9.40 -32.91 -37.20
N GLN A 317 -10.56 -32.54 -37.74
CA GLN A 317 -11.18 -31.23 -37.49
C GLN A 317 -11.50 -31.03 -36.01
N ILE A 318 -12.03 -32.06 -35.33
CA ILE A 318 -12.28 -32.01 -33.87
C ILE A 318 -10.98 -31.83 -33.07
N LEU A 319 -9.90 -32.51 -33.45
CA LEU A 319 -8.59 -32.34 -32.80
C LEU A 319 -8.01 -30.93 -33.04
N GLU A 320 -8.20 -30.37 -34.24
CA GLU A 320 -7.76 -29.02 -34.57
C GLU A 320 -8.56 -27.95 -33.80
N THR A 321 -9.89 -28.07 -33.69
CA THR A 321 -10.70 -27.17 -32.86
C THR A 321 -10.32 -27.29 -31.38
N MET A 322 -10.16 -28.51 -30.84
CA MET A 322 -9.68 -28.72 -29.48
C MET A 322 -8.27 -28.13 -29.25
N GLN A 323 -7.38 -28.17 -30.23
CA GLN A 323 -6.06 -27.56 -30.14
C GLN A 323 -6.15 -26.02 -30.12
N ASN A 324 -7.02 -25.43 -30.92
CA ASN A 324 -7.28 -23.99 -30.95
C ASN A 324 -8.01 -23.48 -29.68
N ASP A 325 -8.90 -24.28 -29.13
CA ASP A 325 -9.52 -24.03 -27.82
C ASP A 325 -8.47 -24.15 -26.71
N ARG A 326 -7.57 -25.14 -26.77
CA ARG A 326 -6.48 -25.30 -25.79
C ARG A 326 -5.53 -24.10 -25.79
N THR A 327 -5.16 -23.55 -26.96
CA THR A 327 -4.32 -22.34 -27.01
C THR A 327 -5.07 -21.10 -26.51
N THR A 328 -6.36 -20.97 -26.83
CA THR A 328 -7.21 -19.87 -26.34
C THR A 328 -7.39 -19.92 -24.83
N ILE A 329 -7.70 -21.10 -24.28
CA ILE A 329 -7.80 -21.34 -22.83
C ILE A 329 -6.45 -21.12 -22.16
N SER A 330 -5.33 -21.60 -22.73
CA SER A 330 -3.99 -21.38 -22.18
C SER A 330 -3.64 -19.89 -22.10
N ARG A 331 -4.00 -19.10 -23.11
CA ARG A 331 -3.82 -17.63 -23.11
C ARG A 331 -4.68 -16.96 -22.05
N ALA A 332 -5.95 -17.34 -21.93
CA ALA A 332 -6.86 -16.83 -20.90
C ALA A 332 -6.40 -17.23 -19.48
N LEU A 333 -5.86 -18.44 -19.28
CA LEU A 333 -5.29 -18.88 -18.00
C LEU A 333 -4.02 -18.13 -17.65
N SER A 334 -3.16 -17.82 -18.64
CA SER A 334 -1.98 -16.97 -18.42
C SER A 334 -2.37 -15.57 -17.96
N GLN A 335 -3.31 -14.92 -18.65
CA GLN A 335 -3.84 -13.60 -18.27
C GLN A 335 -4.50 -13.62 -16.87
N ASN A 336 -5.17 -14.72 -16.51
CA ASN A 336 -5.73 -14.89 -15.16
C ASN A 336 -4.68 -15.16 -14.06
N ARG A 337 -3.46 -15.60 -14.41
CA ARG A 337 -2.34 -15.69 -13.47
C ARG A 337 -1.72 -14.31 -13.26
N GLU A 338 -1.42 -13.61 -14.35
CA GLU A 338 -0.87 -12.25 -14.34
C GLU A 338 -1.77 -11.27 -13.57
N LEU A 339 -3.10 -11.30 -13.81
CA LEU A 339 -4.06 -10.51 -13.03
C LEU A 339 -4.10 -10.87 -11.53
N LYS A 340 -3.83 -12.14 -11.17
CA LYS A 340 -3.73 -12.57 -9.75
C LYS A 340 -2.42 -12.13 -9.12
N GLU A 341 -1.32 -12.15 -9.87
CA GLU A 341 -0.01 -11.66 -9.46
C GLU A 341 -0.06 -10.16 -9.21
N GLN A 342 -0.55 -9.36 -10.16
CA GLN A 342 -0.80 -7.93 -10.00
C GLN A 342 -1.71 -7.61 -8.81
N LEU A 343 -2.77 -8.41 -8.57
CA LEU A 343 -3.66 -8.22 -7.42
C LEU A 343 -2.99 -8.61 -6.09
N ALA A 344 -2.07 -9.57 -6.08
CA ALA A 344 -1.24 -9.91 -4.92
C ALA A 344 -0.16 -8.85 -4.65
N GLU A 345 0.45 -8.28 -5.69
CA GLU A 345 1.38 -7.15 -5.60
C GLU A 345 0.70 -5.91 -5.04
N LEU A 346 -0.50 -5.57 -5.53
CA LEU A 346 -1.31 -4.49 -4.97
C LEU A 346 -1.67 -4.75 -3.50
N GLN A 347 -2.06 -5.98 -3.13
CA GLN A 347 -2.31 -6.34 -1.73
C GLN A 347 -1.05 -6.20 -0.86
N SER A 348 0.11 -6.62 -1.36
CA SER A 348 1.41 -6.44 -0.71
C SER A 348 1.76 -4.96 -0.53
N GLY A 349 1.57 -4.15 -1.58
CA GLY A 349 1.75 -2.70 -1.55
C GLY A 349 0.82 -2.02 -0.54
N PHE A 350 -0.46 -2.38 -0.50
CA PHE A 350 -1.40 -1.88 0.52
C PHE A 350 -0.97 -2.24 1.95
N VAL A 351 -0.48 -3.46 2.19
CA VAL A 351 0.03 -3.86 3.52
C VAL A 351 1.28 -3.06 3.88
N LYS A 352 2.25 -2.91 2.96
CA LYS A 352 3.45 -2.09 3.18
C LYS A 352 3.09 -0.64 3.49
N LEU A 353 2.29 0.01 2.65
CA LEU A 353 1.82 1.38 2.86
C LEU A 353 1.02 1.51 4.16
N THR A 354 0.25 0.51 4.59
CA THR A 354 -0.47 0.55 5.86
C THR A 354 0.48 0.47 7.05
N ASN A 355 1.52 -0.37 6.98
CA ASN A 355 2.56 -0.47 8.01
C ASN A 355 3.40 0.81 8.07
N GLU A 356 3.85 1.33 6.93
CA GLU A 356 4.59 2.60 6.83
C GLU A 356 3.76 3.77 7.38
N ASN A 357 2.46 3.85 7.05
CA ASN A 357 1.56 4.84 7.64
C ASN A 357 1.42 4.67 9.17
N MET A 358 1.39 3.45 9.69
CA MET A 358 1.36 3.17 11.13
C MET A 358 2.67 3.62 11.81
N GLU A 359 3.82 3.31 11.22
CA GLU A 359 5.14 3.72 11.71
C GLU A 359 5.31 5.24 11.71
N ILE A 360 4.97 5.91 10.60
CA ILE A 360 4.98 7.38 10.49
C ILE A 360 4.01 8.01 11.50
N THR A 361 2.82 7.43 11.68
CA THR A 361 1.84 7.93 12.67
C THR A 361 2.36 7.75 14.10
N SER A 362 3.01 6.62 14.40
CA SER A 362 3.62 6.37 15.71
C SER A 362 4.78 7.33 15.99
N ALA A 363 5.69 7.51 15.02
CA ALA A 363 6.78 8.47 15.10
C ALA A 363 6.28 9.91 15.29
N LEU A 364 5.24 10.31 14.56
CA LEU A 364 4.57 11.60 14.73
C LEU A 364 3.98 11.77 16.13
N GLN A 365 3.37 10.71 16.70
CA GLN A 365 2.82 10.75 18.06
C GLN A 365 3.93 10.88 19.12
N SER A 366 5.08 10.22 18.95
CA SER A 366 6.24 10.40 19.84
C SER A 366 6.87 11.78 19.71
N GLU A 367 7.03 12.32 18.50
CA GLU A 367 7.50 13.70 18.30
C GLU A 367 6.54 14.73 18.89
N GLN A 368 5.23 14.52 18.77
CA GLN A 368 4.23 15.34 19.45
C GLN A 368 4.28 15.20 20.99
N HIS A 369 4.75 14.07 21.52
CA HIS A 369 5.00 13.91 22.96
C HIS A 369 6.23 14.71 23.40
N VAL A 370 7.37 14.54 22.72
CA VAL A 370 8.60 15.28 22.97
C VAL A 370 8.36 16.79 22.86
N LYS A 371 7.63 17.25 21.83
CA LYS A 371 7.23 18.66 21.69
C LYS A 371 6.43 19.18 22.88
N ARG A 372 5.52 18.38 23.46
CA ARG A 372 4.75 18.75 24.66
C ARG A 372 5.65 18.83 25.90
N GLU A 373 6.61 17.91 26.05
CA GLU A 373 7.58 17.96 27.16
C GLU A 373 8.55 19.14 27.05
N LEU A 374 9.07 19.43 25.84
CA LEU A 374 9.88 20.62 25.59
C LEU A 374 9.09 21.89 25.86
N GLY A 375 7.80 21.94 25.48
CA GLY A 375 6.90 23.05 25.82
C GLY A 375 6.76 23.27 27.33
N LYS A 376 6.59 22.20 28.12
CA LYS A 376 6.57 22.28 29.59
C LYS A 376 7.90 22.80 30.16
N LYS A 377 9.04 22.22 29.74
CA LYS A 377 10.37 22.65 30.18
C LYS A 377 10.66 24.12 29.83
N LEU A 378 10.21 24.58 28.67
CA LEU A 378 10.36 25.97 28.26
C LEU A 378 9.48 26.91 29.11
N GLY A 379 8.27 26.48 29.46
CA GLY A 379 7.42 27.16 30.46
C GLY A 379 8.09 27.26 31.83
N GLU A 380 8.57 26.15 32.39
CA GLU A 380 9.29 26.12 33.68
C GLU A 380 10.54 27.00 33.68
N LEU A 381 11.28 27.06 32.57
CA LEU A 381 12.43 27.96 32.43
C LEU A 381 11.99 29.42 32.34
N GLN A 382 10.88 29.71 31.67
CA GLN A 382 10.35 31.06 31.55
C GLN A 382 9.82 31.58 32.91
N GLU A 383 9.16 30.73 33.69
CA GLU A 383 8.73 31.01 35.08
C GLU A 383 9.94 31.33 35.98
N LYS A 384 10.97 30.47 35.99
CA LYS A 384 12.23 30.73 36.73
C LYS A 384 12.93 32.00 36.28
N LEU A 385 12.82 32.38 35.01
CA LEU A 385 13.41 33.62 34.49
C LEU A 385 12.61 34.85 34.95
N SER A 386 11.28 34.76 35.09
CA SER A 386 10.48 35.80 35.77
C SER A 386 10.80 35.90 37.26
N GLU A 387 10.89 34.78 38.00
CA GLU A 387 11.28 34.77 39.41
C GLU A 387 12.67 35.42 39.62
N LEU A 388 13.65 35.06 38.79
CA LEU A 388 14.98 35.67 38.83
C LEU A 388 14.96 37.17 38.49
N LYS A 389 14.13 37.62 37.56
CA LYS A 389 13.96 39.06 37.29
C LYS A 389 13.36 39.79 38.48
N GLU A 390 12.29 39.28 39.07
CA GLU A 390 11.64 39.87 40.24
C GLU A 390 12.61 39.96 41.43
N THR A 391 13.38 38.90 41.71
CA THR A 391 14.41 38.94 42.77
C THR A 391 15.53 39.94 42.47
N VAL A 392 15.95 40.11 41.21
CA VAL A 392 16.93 41.13 40.81
C VAL A 392 16.38 42.55 40.91
N GLU A 393 15.11 42.77 40.54
CA GLU A 393 14.43 44.06 40.70
C GLU A 393 14.30 44.44 42.18
N LEU A 394 13.88 43.50 43.05
CA LEU A 394 13.85 43.69 44.50
C LEU A 394 15.25 44.00 45.07
N LYS A 395 16.30 43.28 44.66
CA LYS A 395 17.67 43.58 45.09
C LYS A 395 18.21 44.90 44.54
N SER A 396 17.77 45.33 43.37
CA SER A 396 18.07 46.66 42.84
C SER A 396 17.41 47.76 43.67
N GLN A 397 16.15 47.58 44.08
CA GLN A 397 15.43 48.50 44.96
C GLN A 397 16.09 48.57 46.36
N GLU A 398 16.44 47.42 46.95
CA GLU A 398 17.21 47.37 48.21
C GLU A 398 18.53 48.14 48.07
N ALA A 399 19.31 47.89 47.02
CA ALA A 399 20.58 48.57 46.78
C ALA A 399 20.42 50.09 46.58
N GLN A 400 19.37 50.53 45.87
CA GLN A 400 19.05 51.95 45.72
C GLN A 400 18.70 52.59 47.07
N SER A 401 17.92 51.92 47.93
CA SER A 401 17.57 52.44 49.25
C SER A 401 18.81 52.58 50.16
N LEU A 402 19.73 51.60 50.13
CA LEU A 402 21.00 51.65 50.85
C LEU A 402 21.93 52.74 50.31
N GLN A 403 21.93 52.95 48.98
CA GLN A 403 22.67 54.05 48.37
C GLN A 403 22.12 55.42 48.80
N GLN A 404 20.79 55.61 48.82
CA GLN A 404 20.17 56.84 49.31
C GLN A 404 20.53 57.11 50.78
N GLN A 405 20.50 56.08 51.64
CA GLN A 405 20.95 56.20 53.03
C GLN A 405 22.42 56.60 53.14
N ARG A 406 23.31 55.96 52.37
CA ARG A 406 24.75 56.32 52.31
C ARG A 406 24.93 57.79 51.92
N ASP A 407 24.19 58.25 50.91
CA ASP A 407 24.31 59.60 50.37
C ASP A 407 23.76 60.66 51.33
N GLN A 408 22.72 60.33 52.12
CA GLN A 408 22.27 61.13 53.26
C GLN A 408 23.35 61.26 54.35
N TYR A 409 23.95 60.14 54.78
CA TYR A 409 25.04 60.18 55.77
C TYR A 409 26.26 60.95 55.27
N LEU A 410 26.60 60.84 53.98
CA LEU A 410 27.68 61.60 53.36
C LEU A 410 27.36 63.10 53.33
N GLY A 411 26.12 63.49 53.04
CA GLY A 411 25.66 64.88 53.16
C GLY A 411 25.78 65.44 54.58
N HIS A 412 25.37 64.67 55.60
CA HIS A 412 25.56 65.06 57.00
C HIS A 412 27.04 65.20 57.38
N LEU A 413 27.90 64.28 56.94
CA LEU A 413 29.34 64.38 57.16
C LEU A 413 29.95 65.61 56.48
N GLN A 414 29.53 65.95 55.27
CA GLN A 414 29.95 67.18 54.57
C GLN A 414 29.52 68.44 55.33
N GLN A 415 28.29 68.48 55.86
CA GLN A 415 27.80 69.58 56.70
C GLN A 415 28.66 69.76 57.97
N TYR A 416 28.99 68.66 58.66
CA TYR A 416 29.90 68.72 59.81
C TYR A 416 31.30 69.22 59.42
N VAL A 417 31.88 68.72 58.33
CA VAL A 417 33.21 69.18 57.85
C VAL A 417 33.20 70.66 57.51
N ALA A 418 32.16 71.16 56.83
CA ALA A 418 32.03 72.58 56.51
C ALA A 418 31.92 73.46 57.78
N ALA A 419 31.11 73.04 58.76
CA ALA A 419 30.99 73.75 60.04
C ALA A 419 32.32 73.76 60.84
N TYR A 420 33.08 72.65 60.83
CA TYR A 420 34.41 72.62 61.43
C TYR A 420 35.40 73.54 60.70
N GLN A 421 35.35 73.61 59.37
CA GLN A 421 36.19 74.50 58.56
C GLN A 421 35.89 75.98 58.83
N GLN A 422 34.61 76.34 58.94
CA GLN A 422 34.18 77.68 59.36
C GLN A 422 34.75 78.03 60.74
N LEU A 423 34.55 77.17 61.74
CA LEU A 423 35.07 77.38 63.09
C LEU A 423 36.60 77.51 63.14
N THR A 424 37.34 76.80 62.29
CA THR A 424 38.80 77.00 62.17
C THR A 424 39.14 78.36 61.57
N SER A 425 38.44 78.81 60.54
CA SER A 425 38.69 80.13 59.94
C SER A 425 38.34 81.29 60.89
N GLU A 426 37.27 81.16 61.67
CA GLU A 426 36.91 82.13 62.72
C GLU A 426 37.99 82.21 63.81
N LYS A 427 38.54 81.06 64.23
CA LYS A 427 39.66 81.01 65.17
C LYS A 427 40.93 81.65 64.63
N GLU A 428 41.24 81.45 63.35
CA GLU A 428 42.38 82.11 62.69
C GLU A 428 42.20 83.63 62.63
N VAL A 429 40.99 84.12 62.28
CA VAL A 429 40.67 85.55 62.29
C VAL A 429 40.79 86.15 63.70
N LEU A 430 40.22 85.49 64.72
CA LEU A 430 40.35 85.93 66.12
C LEU A 430 41.81 85.91 66.60
N HIS A 431 42.61 84.93 66.19
CA HIS A 431 44.03 84.89 66.53
C HIS A 431 44.81 86.05 65.89
N ASN A 432 44.51 86.38 64.63
CA ASN A 432 45.11 87.54 63.95
C ASN A 432 44.70 88.87 64.61
N GLN A 433 43.44 89.02 65.02
CA GLN A 433 42.96 90.19 65.78
C GLN A 433 43.67 90.33 67.14
N LEU A 434 43.83 89.23 67.88
CA LEU A 434 44.54 89.22 69.15
C LEU A 434 46.04 89.58 68.97
N LEU A 435 46.67 89.10 67.91
CA LEU A 435 48.05 89.46 67.58
C LEU A 435 48.18 90.95 67.29
N LEU A 436 47.25 91.54 66.52
CA LEU A 436 47.22 92.98 66.25
C LEU A 436 46.98 93.80 67.52
N GLN A 437 46.05 93.41 68.38
CA GLN A 437 45.85 94.05 69.68
C GLN A 437 47.10 93.98 70.56
N THR A 438 47.81 92.84 70.57
CA THR A 438 49.07 92.69 71.32
C THR A 438 50.12 93.67 70.82
N GLN A 439 50.28 93.80 69.49
CA GLN A 439 51.21 94.77 68.89
C GLN A 439 50.85 96.22 69.21
N LEU A 440 49.56 96.58 69.26
CA LEU A 440 49.10 97.92 69.66
C LEU A 440 49.36 98.19 71.15
N VAL A 441 49.13 97.21 72.01
CA VAL A 441 49.44 97.31 73.45
C VAL A 441 50.95 97.46 73.68
N ASP A 442 51.79 96.72 72.98
CA ASP A 442 53.25 96.84 73.06
C ASP A 442 53.71 98.25 72.59
N GLN A 443 53.11 98.79 71.53
CA GLN A 443 53.38 100.17 71.08
C GLN A 443 52.96 101.21 72.12
N LEU A 444 51.77 101.09 72.71
CA LEU A 444 51.30 101.98 73.77
C LEU A 444 52.18 101.91 75.03
N GLN A 445 52.61 100.71 75.44
CA GLN A 445 53.57 100.55 76.55
C GLN A 445 54.92 101.20 76.23
N GLN A 446 55.39 101.09 74.99
CA GLN A 446 56.63 101.75 74.56
C GLN A 446 56.49 103.29 74.57
N GLN A 447 55.35 103.83 74.14
CA GLN A 447 55.03 105.26 74.24
C GLN A 447 54.93 105.72 75.71
N GLU A 448 54.25 104.96 76.58
CA GLU A 448 54.12 105.27 78.00
C GLU A 448 55.50 105.25 78.70
N ALA A 449 56.37 104.30 78.36
CA ALA A 449 57.75 104.25 78.86
C ALA A 449 58.59 105.43 78.37
N GLN A 450 58.44 105.87 77.12
CA GLN A 450 59.06 107.10 76.62
C GLN A 450 58.55 108.34 77.35
N GLY A 451 57.24 108.47 77.55
CA GLY A 451 56.63 109.56 78.30
C GLY A 451 57.10 109.61 79.76
N LYS A 452 57.22 108.45 80.43
CA LYS A 452 57.80 108.34 81.78
C LYS A 452 59.25 108.80 81.81
N ALA A 453 60.08 108.41 80.84
CA ALA A 453 61.48 108.85 80.77
C ALA A 453 61.60 110.38 80.57
N VAL A 454 60.73 110.98 79.73
CA VAL A 454 60.67 112.45 79.57
C VAL A 454 60.21 113.15 80.86
N ALA A 455 59.23 112.59 81.58
CA ALA A 455 58.78 113.12 82.86
C ALA A 455 59.84 112.99 83.97
N GLU A 456 60.66 111.95 83.95
CA GLU A 456 61.81 111.79 84.87
C GLU A 456 62.93 112.79 84.55
N MET A 457 63.25 113.03 83.27
CA MET A 457 64.17 114.09 82.86
C MET A 457 63.70 115.47 83.34
N ALA A 458 62.43 115.82 83.11
CA ALA A 458 61.84 117.08 83.56
C ALA A 458 61.86 117.24 85.09
N ARG A 459 61.71 116.14 85.85
CA ARG A 459 61.87 116.15 87.32
C ARG A 459 63.31 116.38 87.75
N GLN A 460 64.30 115.80 87.06
CA GLN A 460 65.72 116.05 87.36
C GLN A 460 66.08 117.51 87.09
N GLU A 461 65.65 118.08 85.96
CA GLU A 461 65.82 119.50 85.66
C GLU A 461 65.16 120.39 86.73
N LEU A 462 63.93 120.08 87.14
CA LEU A 462 63.24 120.80 88.22
C LEU A 462 64.04 120.73 89.53
N GLN A 463 64.56 119.55 89.90
CA GLN A 463 65.34 119.37 91.12
C GLN A 463 66.64 120.19 91.10
N GLU A 464 67.36 120.22 89.97
CA GLU A 464 68.51 121.12 89.81
C GLU A 464 68.12 122.61 89.95
N THR A 465 66.95 123.03 89.47
CA THR A 465 66.49 124.41 89.64
C THR A 465 66.11 124.72 91.10
N GLN A 466 65.58 123.75 91.85
CA GLN A 466 65.31 123.90 93.29
C GLN A 466 66.60 124.04 94.09
N GLU A 467 67.61 123.21 93.85
CA GLU A 467 68.92 123.31 94.52
C GLU A 467 69.60 124.68 94.27
N ARG A 468 69.49 125.21 93.04
CA ARG A 468 69.96 126.57 92.69
C ARG A 468 69.20 127.67 93.44
N LEU A 469 67.90 127.48 93.70
CA LEU A 469 67.06 128.42 94.44
C LEU A 469 67.34 128.38 95.96
N GLU A 470 67.60 127.20 96.52
CA GLU A 470 67.96 127.03 97.93
C GLU A 470 69.32 127.69 98.26
N ALA A 471 70.31 127.59 97.37
CA ALA A 471 71.58 128.31 97.51
C ALA A 471 71.39 129.84 97.56
N ALA A 472 70.49 130.39 96.73
CA ALA A 472 70.20 131.83 96.68
C ALA A 472 69.41 132.34 97.92
N THR A 473 68.59 131.48 98.53
CA THR A 473 67.85 131.84 99.76
C THR A 473 68.73 131.78 101.01
N GLN A 474 69.68 130.84 101.10
CA GLN A 474 70.65 130.78 102.20
C GLN A 474 71.56 132.02 102.25
N GLN A 475 72.04 132.52 101.10
CA GLN A 475 72.81 133.78 101.04
C GLN A 475 71.97 135.00 101.51
N ASN A 476 70.68 135.03 101.17
CA ASN A 476 69.77 136.09 101.63
C ASN A 476 69.55 136.09 103.15
N GLN A 477 69.67 134.93 103.82
CA GLN A 477 69.50 134.85 105.27
C GLN A 477 70.71 135.42 106.04
N GLN A 478 71.93 135.34 105.51
CA GLN A 478 73.14 135.86 106.18
C GLN A 478 73.20 137.39 106.22
N LEU A 479 72.69 138.10 105.19
CA LEU A 479 72.68 139.56 105.16
C LEU A 479 71.52 140.18 105.97
N ARG A 480 70.45 139.42 106.24
CA ARG A 480 69.25 139.90 106.97
C ARG A 480 69.40 139.99 108.49
N ALA A 481 70.57 139.65 109.04
CA ALA A 481 70.90 139.79 110.45
C ALA A 481 71.61 141.11 110.82
N GLN A 482 71.76 142.08 109.89
CA GLN A 482 72.41 143.37 110.17
C GLN A 482 71.49 144.61 110.14
N LEU A 483 70.43 144.68 109.31
CA LEU A 483 69.51 145.84 109.19
C LEU A 483 68.11 145.36 108.77
N SER A 484 66.97 145.61 109.43
CA SER A 484 66.51 146.60 110.44
C SER A 484 65.82 147.90 109.93
N LEU A 485 64.87 147.79 109.01
CA LEU A 485 63.71 148.71 108.83
C LEU A 485 62.71 148.10 107.81
N MET A 486 61.41 148.08 108.15
CA MET A 486 60.17 148.16 107.30
C MET A 486 60.15 147.53 105.87
N ALA A 487 59.06 146.93 105.35
CA ALA A 487 57.75 146.47 105.84
C ALA A 487 57.02 145.68 104.72
N HIS A 488 56.11 144.76 105.08
CA HIS A 488 54.81 144.35 104.47
C HIS A 488 54.56 144.23 102.91
N PRO A 489 53.43 143.64 102.44
CA PRO A 489 53.44 142.66 101.32
C PRO A 489 52.56 143.02 100.09
N GLY A 490 52.44 142.08 99.15
CA GLY A 490 51.51 142.01 98.00
C GLY A 490 52.18 141.23 96.85
N GLU A 491 51.60 140.24 96.15
CA GLU A 491 50.28 139.99 95.51
C GLU A 491 50.30 140.17 93.98
N GLY A 492 49.61 139.28 93.26
CA GLY A 492 49.34 139.29 91.81
C GLY A 492 50.40 138.62 90.91
N ASP A 493 50.09 138.16 89.67
CA ASP A 493 48.81 137.82 89.01
C ASP A 493 49.11 137.12 87.65
N GLY A 494 48.12 136.55 86.94
CA GLY A 494 48.13 136.50 85.45
C GLY A 494 48.29 135.17 84.64
N LEU A 495 47.16 134.51 84.35
CA LEU A 495 46.58 134.17 83.01
C LEU A 495 47.22 133.22 81.92
N ASP A 496 46.34 132.32 81.43
CA ASP A 496 46.01 131.83 80.05
C ASP A 496 46.97 131.01 79.13
N ARG A 497 46.50 129.82 78.68
CA ARG A 497 45.94 129.58 77.31
C ARG A 497 45.36 128.17 77.05
N GLU A 498 44.63 128.03 75.92
CA GLU A 498 43.73 126.94 75.49
C GLU A 498 44.35 125.97 74.45
N GLU A 499 43.77 124.76 74.31
CA GLU A 499 43.51 123.99 73.05
C GLU A 499 42.85 122.63 73.40
N GLU A 500 41.83 122.15 72.66
CA GLU A 500 41.44 120.73 72.45
C GLU A 500 40.57 120.55 71.19
N GLU A 501 40.44 119.31 70.69
CA GLU A 501 39.83 118.85 69.42
C GLU A 501 38.39 118.31 69.62
N ASP A 502 37.66 117.97 68.53
CA ASP A 502 36.87 116.71 68.37
C ASP A 502 35.87 116.71 67.17
N GLU A 503 35.29 115.52 66.89
CA GLU A 503 34.09 115.19 66.08
C GLU A 503 34.17 115.29 64.52
N GLU A 504 33.50 114.46 63.70
CA GLU A 504 33.02 113.06 63.78
C GLU A 504 32.71 112.53 62.34
N GLU A 505 31.99 111.40 62.17
CA GLU A 505 31.79 110.66 60.89
C GLU A 505 30.57 111.10 60.01
N GLU A 506 30.19 110.25 59.02
CA GLU A 506 28.96 110.25 58.16
C GLU A 506 28.93 111.25 56.96
N GLU A 507 28.33 110.99 55.78
CA GLU A 507 27.69 109.85 55.09
C GLU A 507 27.84 110.10 53.54
N GLU A 508 27.61 109.18 52.58
CA GLU A 508 26.32 108.83 51.95
C GLU A 508 26.46 107.70 50.89
N GLU A 509 25.45 106.82 50.84
CA GLU A 509 24.69 106.25 49.68
C GLU A 509 25.32 105.85 48.30
N ALA A 510 24.77 104.92 47.49
CA ALA A 510 23.84 103.78 47.67
C ALA A 510 23.64 103.00 46.32
N VAL A 511 23.47 101.65 46.37
CA VAL A 511 22.41 100.82 45.69
C VAL A 511 22.33 100.85 44.11
N ALA A 512 21.94 99.82 43.32
CA ALA A 512 21.46 98.42 43.41
C ALA A 512 21.93 97.62 42.16
N VAL A 513 21.71 96.31 42.02
CA VAL A 513 20.55 95.63 41.36
C VAL A 513 20.87 94.11 41.32
N PRO A 514 19.93 93.13 41.33
CA PRO A 514 18.46 93.19 41.42
C PRO A 514 17.82 92.40 42.61
N GLN A 515 16.53 92.68 42.87
CA GLN A 515 15.53 91.64 43.19
C GLN A 515 14.41 91.71 42.12
N PRO A 516 13.62 90.64 41.89
CA PRO A 516 12.40 90.44 42.70
C PRO A 516 12.15 88.98 43.16
N MET A 517 11.80 88.79 44.44
CA MET A 517 10.42 88.56 44.95
C MET A 517 9.49 87.55 44.19
N PRO A 518 8.56 86.84 44.88
CA PRO A 518 8.82 85.50 45.42
C PRO A 518 7.64 84.51 45.15
N SER A 519 7.51 83.47 45.99
CA SER A 519 6.34 82.60 46.23
C SER A 519 6.33 81.25 45.50
N ILE A 520 6.38 80.19 46.32
CA ILE A 520 6.05 78.80 45.99
C ILE A 520 4.52 78.70 45.80
N PRO A 521 4.04 77.88 44.84
CA PRO A 521 3.00 76.93 45.25
C PRO A 521 3.14 75.52 44.62
N GLU A 522 2.95 74.54 45.50
CA GLU A 522 2.12 73.33 45.31
C GLU A 522 2.59 72.19 44.38
N ASP A 523 2.19 70.98 44.79
CA ASP A 523 2.27 69.76 44.00
C ASP A 523 1.65 69.96 42.61
N LEU A 524 2.26 69.36 41.58
CA LEU A 524 1.52 68.59 40.58
C LEU A 524 2.48 67.78 39.69
N GLU A 525 2.13 66.50 39.51
CA GLU A 525 2.70 65.61 38.51
C GLU A 525 2.58 66.25 37.11
N SER A 526 3.68 66.78 36.59
CA SER A 526 3.67 67.54 35.34
C SER A 526 4.74 67.08 34.35
N ARG A 527 4.34 67.05 33.08
CA ARG A 527 5.13 66.55 31.94
C ARG A 527 6.47 67.28 31.77
N GLU A 528 6.57 68.53 32.24
CA GLU A 528 7.79 69.33 32.15
C GLU A 528 8.85 68.94 33.18
N ALA A 529 8.47 68.53 34.40
CA ALA A 529 9.41 67.94 35.36
C ALA A 529 9.93 66.58 34.85
N MET A 530 9.05 65.78 34.24
CA MET A 530 9.44 64.53 33.59
C MET A 530 10.33 64.77 32.36
N VAL A 531 10.09 65.82 31.58
CA VAL A 531 10.98 66.24 30.46
C VAL A 531 12.29 66.84 30.97
N ALA A 532 12.33 67.55 32.09
CA ALA A 532 13.57 68.02 32.70
C ALA A 532 14.42 66.84 33.22
N PHE A 533 13.76 65.86 33.86
CA PHE A 533 14.40 64.60 34.24
C PHE A 533 14.91 63.84 33.01
N PHE A 534 14.10 63.65 31.98
CA PHE A 534 14.53 63.01 30.73
C PHE A 534 15.62 63.79 30.00
N ASN A 535 15.62 65.12 30.01
CA ASN A 535 16.69 65.94 29.43
C ASN A 535 17.99 65.81 30.24
N SER A 536 17.91 65.69 31.57
CA SER A 536 19.09 65.41 32.41
C SER A 536 19.60 63.97 32.23
N ALA A 537 18.72 63.00 32.05
CA ALA A 537 19.05 61.61 31.78
C ALA A 537 19.58 61.42 30.35
N VAL A 538 19.08 62.18 29.37
CA VAL A 538 19.60 62.25 28.01
C VAL A 538 20.95 62.95 28.01
N ALA A 539 21.15 64.06 28.73
CA ALA A 539 22.46 64.69 28.88
C ALA A 539 23.48 63.72 29.53
N SER A 540 23.08 63.01 30.58
CA SER A 540 23.90 61.95 31.21
C SER A 540 24.19 60.79 30.27
N ALA A 541 23.21 60.34 29.47
CA ALA A 541 23.38 59.29 28.48
C ALA A 541 24.20 59.76 27.26
N GLU A 542 24.14 61.03 26.90
CA GLU A 542 24.96 61.67 25.87
C GLU A 542 26.40 61.87 26.37
N GLU A 543 26.62 62.17 27.65
CA GLU A 543 27.94 62.18 28.29
C GLU A 543 28.55 60.78 28.35
N GLU A 544 27.81 59.75 28.82
CA GLU A 544 28.29 58.37 28.78
C GLU A 544 28.46 57.87 27.34
N GLN A 545 27.57 58.22 26.40
CA GLN A 545 27.78 57.91 24.98
C GLN A 545 28.98 58.68 24.40
N ALA A 546 29.25 59.91 24.80
CA ALA A 546 30.44 60.67 24.41
C ALA A 546 31.72 60.08 25.00
N ARG A 547 31.66 59.57 26.25
CA ARG A 547 32.73 58.86 26.95
C ARG A 547 33.04 57.52 26.29
N LEU A 548 32.02 56.71 25.99
CA LEU A 548 32.15 55.44 25.26
C LEU A 548 32.57 55.67 23.80
N ARG A 549 32.08 56.72 23.13
CA ARG A 549 32.59 57.15 21.81
C ARG A 549 34.03 57.65 21.91
N GLY A 550 34.42 58.26 23.03
CA GLY A 550 35.79 58.65 23.36
C GLY A 550 36.69 57.43 23.47
N GLN A 551 36.32 56.46 24.30
CA GLN A 551 37.01 55.17 24.43
C GLN A 551 37.04 54.39 23.11
N LEU A 552 35.96 54.40 22.31
CA LEU A 552 35.93 53.75 21.00
C LEU A 552 36.79 54.49 19.97
N LYS A 553 36.84 55.83 20.01
CA LYS A 553 37.78 56.63 19.21
C LYS A 553 39.22 56.33 19.63
N GLU A 554 39.49 56.20 20.93
CA GLU A 554 40.82 55.86 21.44
C GLU A 554 41.23 54.44 21.07
N GLN A 555 40.36 53.44 21.26
CA GLN A 555 40.50 52.08 20.73
C GLN A 555 40.74 52.09 19.22
N ARG A 556 39.94 52.82 18.43
CA ARG A 556 40.16 52.96 16.98
C ARG A 556 41.46 53.67 16.63
N VAL A 557 41.94 54.62 17.43
CA VAL A 557 43.25 55.27 17.26
C VAL A 557 44.38 54.33 17.66
N ARG A 558 44.24 53.50 18.71
CA ARG A 558 45.19 52.44 19.08
C ARG A 558 45.25 51.37 17.99
N CYS A 559 44.11 50.87 17.51
CA CYS A 559 44.03 49.92 16.39
C CYS A 559 44.50 50.52 15.06
N ARG A 560 44.24 51.81 14.78
CA ARG A 560 44.83 52.51 13.62
C ARG A 560 46.32 52.75 13.78
N ARG A 561 46.84 53.05 14.97
CA ARG A 561 48.29 53.13 15.22
C ARG A 561 48.95 51.77 15.03
N LEU A 562 48.35 50.69 15.55
CA LEU A 562 48.81 49.33 15.29
C LEU A 562 48.74 48.97 13.80
N ALA A 563 47.66 49.30 13.10
CA ALA A 563 47.53 49.10 11.66
C ALA A 563 48.50 49.99 10.85
N HIS A 564 48.79 51.21 11.28
CA HIS A 564 49.78 52.09 10.65
C HIS A 564 51.22 51.63 10.95
N LEU A 565 51.50 51.07 12.13
CA LEU A 565 52.79 50.45 12.47
C LEU A 565 53.00 49.16 11.66
N LEU A 566 51.96 48.34 11.49
CA LEU A 566 51.98 47.17 10.61
C LEU A 566 52.10 47.55 9.13
N ALA A 567 51.42 48.62 8.70
CA ALA A 567 51.51 49.12 7.34
C ALA A 567 52.85 49.82 7.06
N SER A 568 53.46 50.52 8.03
CA SER A 568 54.81 51.08 7.89
C SER A 568 55.88 49.99 7.92
N ALA A 569 55.70 48.94 8.72
CA ALA A 569 56.55 47.75 8.68
C ALA A 569 56.41 46.93 7.37
N GLN A 570 55.38 47.22 6.56
CA GLN A 570 55.22 46.68 5.19
C GLN A 570 55.52 47.73 4.09
N LYS A 571 55.89 48.96 4.45
CA LYS A 571 56.18 50.09 3.53
C LYS A 571 57.56 50.72 3.74
N GLU A 572 58.58 49.90 3.93
CA GLU A 572 59.87 50.07 3.26
C GLU A 572 60.29 48.68 2.77
N PRO A 573 60.57 48.51 1.46
CA PRO A 573 61.73 49.16 0.85
C PRO A 573 61.46 49.84 -0.51
N GLU A 574 62.18 50.93 -0.79
CA GLU A 574 62.93 51.17 -2.05
C GLU A 574 63.46 52.62 -2.14
N ALA A 575 64.68 52.86 -1.64
CA ALA A 575 65.56 53.92 -2.10
C ALA A 575 67.03 53.65 -1.68
N ALA A 576 67.87 53.23 -2.64
CA ALA A 576 69.32 53.43 -2.80
C ALA A 576 70.21 53.85 -1.58
N ALA A 577 71.42 53.30 -1.33
CA ALA A 577 72.25 52.30 -2.04
C ALA A 577 73.36 51.73 -1.07
N PRO A 578 74.57 51.28 -1.45
CA PRO A 578 74.87 49.84 -1.38
C PRO A 578 76.12 49.40 -0.58
N ALA A 579 76.02 48.19 0.01
CA ALA A 579 77.11 47.23 0.29
C ALA A 579 78.19 47.61 1.35
N PRO A 580 78.97 46.63 1.90
CA PRO A 580 78.99 45.18 1.62
C PRO A 580 78.81 44.27 2.87
N GLY A 581 78.62 42.96 2.65
CA GLY A 581 78.96 41.94 3.67
C GLY A 581 77.83 40.98 4.10
N THR A 582 77.45 40.06 3.20
CA THR A 582 77.01 38.67 3.46
C THR A 582 76.55 38.28 4.88
N GLY A 583 75.24 38.03 5.11
CA GLY A 583 74.81 37.52 6.42
C GLY A 583 73.34 37.23 6.72
N GLY A 584 72.49 36.89 5.73
CA GLY A 584 71.19 36.21 5.93
C GLY A 584 70.25 36.71 7.04
N ASP A 585 69.44 37.72 6.74
CA ASP A 585 68.38 38.18 7.66
C ASP A 585 67.18 37.23 7.60
N SER A 586 67.09 36.31 8.57
CA SER A 586 65.99 35.34 8.66
C SER A 586 64.74 36.02 9.19
N VAL A 587 63.65 35.98 8.43
CA VAL A 587 62.30 36.12 9.00
C VAL A 587 62.21 35.16 10.20
N CYS A 588 61.78 35.67 11.36
CA CYS A 588 61.73 34.87 12.58
C CYS A 588 60.93 33.58 12.33
N GLY A 589 61.56 32.42 12.54
CA GLY A 589 60.96 31.12 12.18
C GLY A 589 59.61 30.83 12.86
N GLU A 590 59.26 31.60 13.89
CA GLU A 590 57.96 31.56 14.57
C GLU A 590 56.83 32.20 13.77
N THR A 591 57.06 33.34 13.10
CA THR A 591 56.02 33.97 12.26
C THR A 591 55.81 33.18 10.97
N HIS A 592 56.88 32.61 10.41
CA HIS A 592 56.77 31.67 9.29
C HIS A 592 56.02 30.39 9.69
N ARG A 593 56.32 29.77 10.85
CA ARG A 593 55.55 28.63 11.38
C ARG A 593 54.09 28.97 11.66
N ALA A 594 53.79 30.15 12.20
CA ALA A 594 52.41 30.57 12.45
C ALA A 594 51.61 30.75 11.15
N LEU A 595 52.22 31.36 10.12
CA LEU A 595 51.60 31.51 8.80
C LEU A 595 51.43 30.14 8.11
N GLN A 596 52.45 29.28 8.18
CA GLN A 596 52.41 27.93 7.63
C GLN A 596 51.32 27.09 8.29
N GLY A 597 51.22 27.08 9.62
CA GLY A 597 50.16 26.37 10.34
C GLY A 597 48.74 26.95 10.10
N ALA A 598 48.62 28.24 9.76
CA ALA A 598 47.35 28.82 9.31
C ALA A 598 47.00 28.37 7.88
N MET A 599 48.01 28.26 7.00
CA MET A 599 47.84 27.81 5.62
C MET A 599 47.54 26.30 5.54
N GLU A 600 48.19 25.48 6.38
CA GLU A 600 47.89 24.04 6.52
C GLU A 600 46.47 23.79 7.03
N LYS A 601 45.98 24.60 7.99
CA LYS A 601 44.58 24.54 8.45
C LYS A 601 43.59 24.96 7.36
N LEU A 602 43.91 26.00 6.58
CA LEU A 602 43.10 26.43 5.45
C LEU A 602 43.06 25.36 4.35
N GLN A 603 44.21 24.74 4.04
CA GLN A 603 44.34 23.66 3.06
C GLN A 603 43.57 22.41 3.51
N SER A 604 43.69 22.02 4.78
CA SER A 604 42.93 20.89 5.35
C SER A 604 41.42 21.12 5.21
N ARG A 605 40.94 22.30 5.63
CA ARG A 605 39.53 22.67 5.53
C ARG A 605 39.03 22.80 4.08
N PHE A 606 39.90 23.18 3.15
CA PHE A 606 39.57 23.21 1.72
C PHE A 606 39.49 21.80 1.13
N MET A 607 40.36 20.87 1.53
CA MET A 607 40.27 19.46 1.14
C MET A 607 39.01 18.80 1.72
N GLU A 608 38.68 19.04 2.98
CA GLU A 608 37.43 18.61 3.63
C GLU A 608 36.21 19.11 2.84
N LEU A 609 36.10 20.42 2.57
CA LEU A 609 35.00 20.99 1.78
C LEU A 609 34.93 20.46 0.34
N MET A 610 36.07 20.13 -0.28
CA MET A 610 36.09 19.55 -1.61
C MET A 610 35.67 18.08 -1.62
N GLN A 611 35.98 17.33 -0.55
CA GLN A 611 35.50 15.97 -0.34
C GLN A 611 33.99 15.97 -0.07
N GLU A 612 33.50 16.78 0.89
CA GLU A 612 32.07 16.96 1.14
C GLU A 612 31.30 17.32 -0.14
N LYS A 613 31.88 18.18 -0.99
CA LYS A 613 31.28 18.56 -2.28
C LYS A 613 31.30 17.44 -3.33
N ALA A 614 32.25 16.51 -3.27
CA ALA A 614 32.27 15.33 -4.12
C ALA A 614 31.21 14.33 -3.64
N ASP A 615 31.19 14.02 -2.35
CA ASP A 615 30.24 13.11 -1.72
C ASP A 615 28.78 13.61 -1.92
N LEU A 616 28.55 14.93 -1.80
CA LEU A 616 27.25 15.56 -2.07
C LEU A 616 26.86 15.51 -3.56
N LYS A 617 27.82 15.49 -4.49
CA LYS A 617 27.52 15.32 -5.93
C LYS A 617 27.10 13.90 -6.24
N GLU A 618 27.86 12.91 -5.74
CA GLU A 618 27.50 11.50 -5.87
C GLU A 618 26.11 11.25 -5.27
N ARG A 619 25.82 11.84 -4.11
CA ARG A 619 24.48 11.81 -3.48
C ARG A 619 23.37 12.42 -4.35
N VAL A 620 23.66 13.47 -5.11
CA VAL A 620 22.70 14.08 -6.05
C VAL A 620 22.50 13.19 -7.27
N GLU A 621 23.57 12.63 -7.83
CA GLU A 621 23.51 11.70 -8.97
C GLU A 621 22.74 10.41 -8.59
N GLU A 622 22.94 9.86 -7.38
CA GLU A 622 22.12 8.78 -6.81
C GLU A 622 20.62 9.14 -6.73
N LEU A 623 20.31 10.37 -6.29
CA LEU A 623 18.93 10.84 -6.16
C LEU A 623 18.28 11.09 -7.53
N GLU A 624 19.02 11.62 -8.50
CA GLU A 624 18.56 11.78 -9.89
C GLU A 624 18.24 10.42 -10.52
N HIS A 625 19.11 9.41 -10.34
CA HIS A 625 18.83 8.04 -10.78
C HIS A 625 17.57 7.45 -10.13
N ARG A 626 17.35 7.67 -8.82
CA ARG A 626 16.11 7.24 -8.15
C ARG A 626 14.88 7.99 -8.65
N CYS A 627 14.98 9.28 -8.91
CA CYS A 627 13.89 10.07 -9.50
C CYS A 627 13.50 9.54 -10.89
N ILE A 628 14.48 9.16 -11.72
CA ILE A 628 14.22 8.56 -13.04
C ILE A 628 13.52 7.20 -12.90
N GLN A 629 13.97 6.35 -11.98
CA GLN A 629 13.32 5.06 -11.68
C GLN A 629 11.87 5.25 -11.21
N LEU A 630 11.65 6.12 -10.24
CA LEU A 630 10.31 6.45 -9.73
C LEU A 630 9.41 7.07 -10.80
N SER A 631 9.94 7.84 -11.75
CA SER A 631 9.14 8.33 -12.88
C SER A 631 8.70 7.20 -13.81
N GLY A 632 9.60 6.25 -14.13
CA GLY A 632 9.24 5.07 -14.94
C GLY A 632 8.23 4.15 -14.24
N GLU A 633 8.38 3.94 -12.93
CA GLU A 633 7.39 3.22 -12.12
C GLU A 633 6.03 3.95 -12.12
N THR A 634 6.03 5.28 -12.01
CA THR A 634 4.81 6.10 -12.06
C THR A 634 4.11 6.02 -13.42
N ASP A 635 4.86 6.06 -14.52
CA ASP A 635 4.32 5.88 -15.88
C ASP A 635 3.71 4.49 -16.06
N THR A 636 4.39 3.44 -15.57
CA THR A 636 3.90 2.04 -15.59
C THR A 636 2.60 1.88 -14.77
N ILE A 637 2.50 2.55 -13.61
CA ILE A 637 1.26 2.61 -12.82
C ILE A 637 0.16 3.36 -13.61
N GLY A 638 0.52 4.41 -14.36
CA GLY A 638 -0.38 5.11 -15.27
C GLY A 638 -0.97 4.20 -16.36
N GLU A 639 -0.14 3.38 -17.00
CA GLU A 639 -0.58 2.38 -17.98
C GLU A 639 -1.51 1.34 -17.35
N TYR A 640 -1.17 0.84 -16.16
CA TYR A 640 -2.04 -0.11 -15.43
C TYR A 640 -3.40 0.50 -15.08
N ILE A 641 -3.44 1.77 -14.66
CA ILE A 641 -4.69 2.50 -14.41
C ILE A 641 -5.51 2.63 -15.70
N ALA A 642 -4.90 2.92 -16.85
CA ALA A 642 -5.59 3.00 -18.14
C ALA A 642 -6.17 1.63 -18.57
N LEU A 643 -5.37 0.55 -18.42
CA LEU A 643 -5.82 -0.82 -18.68
C LEU A 643 -7.00 -1.20 -17.79
N TYR A 644 -6.92 -0.96 -16.48
CA TYR A 644 -8.00 -1.24 -15.54
C TYR A 644 -9.28 -0.43 -15.84
N GLN A 645 -9.14 0.83 -16.25
CA GLN A 645 -10.28 1.64 -16.70
C GLN A 645 -10.94 1.04 -17.96
N SER A 646 -10.16 0.59 -18.94
CA SER A 646 -10.69 -0.07 -20.15
C SER A 646 -11.39 -1.39 -19.83
N GLN A 647 -10.80 -2.23 -18.97
CA GLN A 647 -11.37 -3.51 -18.57
C GLN A 647 -12.68 -3.30 -17.78
N ARG A 648 -12.73 -2.28 -16.92
CA ARG A 648 -13.94 -1.88 -16.21
C ARG A 648 -15.02 -1.35 -17.15
N ALA A 649 -14.66 -0.67 -18.25
CA ALA A 649 -15.62 -0.25 -19.28
C ALA A 649 -16.22 -1.46 -20.01
N VAL A 650 -15.38 -2.41 -20.45
CA VAL A 650 -15.85 -3.66 -21.11
C VAL A 650 -16.74 -4.50 -20.18
N LEU A 651 -16.40 -4.60 -18.90
CA LEU A 651 -17.24 -5.29 -17.92
C LEU A 651 -18.59 -4.58 -17.72
N LYS A 652 -18.61 -3.24 -17.66
CA LYS A 652 -19.86 -2.47 -17.61
C LYS A 652 -20.73 -2.71 -18.84
N GLU A 653 -20.14 -2.75 -20.04
CA GLU A 653 -20.90 -2.98 -21.26
C GLU A 653 -21.50 -4.39 -21.30
N ARG A 654 -20.74 -5.44 -20.93
CA ARG A 654 -21.27 -6.80 -20.77
C ARG A 654 -22.35 -6.92 -19.69
N HIS A 655 -22.28 -6.11 -18.63
CA HIS A 655 -23.36 -6.04 -17.64
C HIS A 655 -24.60 -5.36 -18.21
N ARG A 656 -24.43 -4.27 -18.98
CA ARG A 656 -25.51 -3.58 -19.71
C ARG A 656 -26.22 -4.51 -20.70
N GLU A 657 -25.47 -5.29 -21.49
CA GLU A 657 -25.99 -6.32 -22.40
C GLU A 657 -26.81 -7.40 -21.66
N LYS A 658 -26.32 -7.86 -20.51
CA LYS A 658 -27.05 -8.83 -19.66
C LYS A 658 -28.32 -8.24 -19.05
N GLU A 659 -28.27 -7.00 -18.58
CA GLU A 659 -29.44 -6.28 -18.05
C GLU A 659 -30.49 -6.04 -19.15
N GLU A 660 -30.07 -5.68 -20.36
CA GLU A 660 -30.96 -5.62 -21.53
C GLU A 660 -31.58 -6.98 -21.85
N TYR A 661 -30.79 -8.06 -21.87
CA TYR A 661 -31.30 -9.41 -22.12
C TYR A 661 -32.33 -9.86 -21.05
N ILE A 662 -32.03 -9.63 -19.77
CA ILE A 662 -32.95 -9.90 -18.65
C ILE A 662 -34.23 -9.06 -18.79
N SER A 663 -34.10 -7.79 -19.20
CA SER A 663 -35.24 -6.89 -19.42
C SER A 663 -36.13 -7.37 -20.58
N ARG A 664 -35.54 -7.83 -21.69
CA ARG A 664 -36.27 -8.43 -22.82
C ARG A 664 -36.96 -9.73 -22.40
N LEU A 665 -36.27 -10.62 -21.70
CA LEU A 665 -36.87 -11.86 -21.18
C LEU A 665 -38.02 -11.59 -20.19
N ALA A 666 -37.92 -10.53 -19.39
CA ALA A 666 -38.99 -10.09 -18.50
C ALA A 666 -40.20 -9.54 -19.29
N GLN A 667 -39.96 -8.80 -20.39
CA GLN A 667 -41.01 -8.35 -21.30
C GLN A 667 -41.70 -9.54 -22.00
N ASP A 668 -40.94 -10.47 -22.57
CA ASP A 668 -41.49 -11.67 -23.23
C ASP A 668 -42.33 -12.52 -22.26
N LYS A 669 -41.90 -12.64 -21.00
CA LYS A 669 -42.67 -13.29 -19.94
C LYS A 669 -43.97 -12.57 -19.63
N GLU A 670 -44.00 -11.23 -19.68
CA GLU A 670 -45.22 -10.46 -19.47
C GLU A 670 -46.16 -10.52 -20.69
N GLU A 671 -45.62 -10.41 -21.93
CA GLU A 671 -46.36 -10.66 -23.17
C GLU A 671 -47.02 -12.06 -23.14
N MET A 672 -46.30 -13.09 -22.68
CA MET A 672 -46.83 -14.46 -22.54
C MET A 672 -47.92 -14.57 -21.47
N LYS A 673 -47.82 -13.84 -20.34
CA LYS A 673 -48.91 -13.78 -19.35
C LYS A 673 -50.15 -13.13 -19.92
N VAL A 674 -50.01 -12.03 -20.68
CA VAL A 674 -51.15 -11.35 -21.31
C VAL A 674 -51.85 -12.32 -22.27
N LYS A 675 -51.11 -13.01 -23.14
CA LYS A 675 -51.67 -14.06 -24.02
C LYS A 675 -52.34 -15.21 -23.25
N LEU A 676 -51.79 -15.63 -22.11
CA LEU A 676 -52.41 -16.63 -21.23
C LEU A 676 -53.72 -16.14 -20.61
N LEU A 677 -53.84 -14.86 -20.27
CA LEU A 677 -55.08 -14.26 -19.75
C LEU A 677 -56.13 -14.10 -20.86
N GLU A 678 -55.72 -13.65 -22.06
CA GLU A 678 -56.58 -13.62 -23.25
C GLU A 678 -57.11 -15.03 -23.60
N LEU A 679 -56.25 -16.05 -23.51
CA LEU A 679 -56.63 -17.44 -23.69
C LEU A 679 -57.65 -17.90 -22.65
N GLN A 680 -57.45 -17.56 -21.37
CA GLN A 680 -58.42 -17.87 -20.30
C GLN A 680 -59.77 -17.18 -20.55
N GLU A 681 -59.78 -15.92 -20.97
CA GLU A 681 -61.01 -15.20 -21.29
C GLU A 681 -61.75 -15.83 -22.48
N LEU A 682 -61.03 -16.17 -23.56
CA LEU A 682 -61.62 -16.85 -24.71
C LEU A 682 -62.16 -18.25 -24.35
N VAL A 683 -61.48 -19.01 -23.48
CA VAL A 683 -61.97 -20.30 -22.99
C VAL A 683 -63.23 -20.13 -22.11
N LEU A 684 -63.26 -19.14 -21.22
CA LEU A 684 -64.46 -18.81 -20.44
C LEU A 684 -65.63 -18.42 -21.35
N ARG A 685 -65.36 -17.63 -22.40
CA ARG A 685 -66.34 -17.26 -23.42
C ARG A 685 -66.84 -18.47 -24.19
N LEU A 686 -65.97 -19.38 -24.62
CA LEU A 686 -66.33 -20.63 -25.31
C LEU A 686 -67.20 -21.55 -24.43
N VAL A 687 -66.90 -21.63 -23.12
CA VAL A 687 -67.72 -22.36 -22.14
C VAL A 687 -69.07 -21.66 -21.94
N GLY A 688 -69.10 -20.32 -21.92
CA GLY A 688 -70.33 -19.52 -21.94
C GLY A 688 -71.20 -19.81 -23.16
N ASP A 689 -70.63 -19.69 -24.37
CA ASP A 689 -71.29 -20.00 -25.65
C ASP A 689 -71.88 -21.42 -25.64
N ARG A 690 -71.12 -22.40 -25.12
CA ARG A 690 -71.57 -23.80 -24.98
C ARG A 690 -72.71 -23.95 -23.96
N ASN A 691 -72.63 -23.26 -22.83
CA ASN A 691 -73.66 -23.29 -21.79
C ASN A 691 -74.94 -22.59 -22.25
N GLU A 692 -74.84 -21.52 -23.04
CA GLU A 692 -76.00 -20.92 -23.71
C GLU A 692 -76.62 -21.86 -24.74
N TRP A 693 -75.81 -22.56 -25.55
CA TRP A 693 -76.30 -23.58 -26.47
C TRP A 693 -77.02 -24.72 -25.74
N HIS A 694 -76.43 -25.24 -24.65
CA HIS A 694 -77.06 -26.25 -23.80
C HIS A 694 -78.33 -25.73 -23.12
N GLY A 695 -78.36 -24.46 -22.68
CA GLY A 695 -79.54 -23.81 -22.13
C GLY A 695 -80.67 -23.66 -23.15
N ARG A 696 -80.36 -23.28 -24.40
CA ARG A 696 -81.32 -23.21 -25.52
C ARG A 696 -81.83 -24.60 -25.89
N PHE A 697 -80.98 -25.63 -25.86
CA PHE A 697 -81.36 -27.02 -26.13
C PHE A 697 -82.26 -27.60 -25.02
N LEU A 698 -81.95 -27.33 -23.74
CA LEU A 698 -82.80 -27.70 -22.61
C LEU A 698 -84.13 -26.95 -22.61
N ALA A 699 -84.14 -25.67 -23.00
CA ALA A 699 -85.39 -24.91 -23.17
C ALA A 699 -86.24 -25.44 -24.34
N ALA A 700 -85.62 -25.93 -25.42
CA ALA A 700 -86.34 -26.61 -26.49
C ALA A 700 -86.94 -27.95 -26.01
N ALA A 701 -86.20 -28.72 -25.20
CA ALA A 701 -86.65 -30.00 -24.64
C ALA A 701 -87.75 -29.88 -23.55
N GLN A 702 -88.00 -28.69 -23.01
CA GLN A 702 -89.06 -28.44 -22.02
C GLN A 702 -90.40 -27.96 -22.62
N ASN A 703 -90.56 -27.98 -23.95
CA ASN A 703 -91.85 -27.78 -24.60
C ASN A 703 -92.52 -29.12 -24.93
N PRO A 704 -93.56 -29.56 -24.20
CA PRO A 704 -94.30 -30.76 -24.54
C PRO A 704 -95.41 -30.42 -25.56
N ALA A 705 -95.21 -30.85 -26.81
CA ALA A 705 -96.29 -31.04 -27.77
C ALA A 705 -96.02 -32.32 -28.57
N ASP A 706 -96.94 -33.27 -28.42
CA ASP A 706 -97.09 -34.54 -29.15
C ASP A 706 -96.10 -35.71 -28.86
N GLU A 707 -96.60 -36.60 -28.00
CA GLU A 707 -96.24 -38.02 -27.77
C GLU A 707 -96.54 -38.93 -28.99
N PRO A 708 -96.29 -40.27 -28.96
CA PRO A 708 -95.46 -41.11 -28.07
C PRO A 708 -94.45 -41.98 -28.91
N THR A 709 -93.62 -42.92 -28.42
CA THR A 709 -93.93 -44.06 -27.53
C THR A 709 -92.66 -44.86 -27.15
N SER A 710 -92.76 -45.57 -26.02
CA SER A 710 -92.05 -46.82 -25.67
C SER A 710 -90.73 -46.75 -24.88
N GLY A 711 -90.75 -47.31 -23.67
CA GLY A 711 -89.67 -48.17 -23.19
C GLY A 711 -88.76 -47.67 -22.07
N ALA A 712 -89.30 -47.46 -20.86
CA ALA A 712 -88.47 -47.61 -19.65
C ALA A 712 -88.21 -49.12 -19.38
N PRO A 713 -87.11 -49.50 -18.70
CA PRO A 713 -87.17 -49.48 -17.24
C PRO A 713 -85.91 -48.92 -16.55
N ALA A 714 -86.10 -48.50 -15.30
CA ALA A 714 -85.05 -48.23 -14.31
C ALA A 714 -85.26 -49.20 -13.12
N PRO A 715 -84.46 -49.17 -12.04
CA PRO A 715 -83.08 -48.68 -11.89
C PRO A 715 -82.14 -49.80 -11.35
N GLN A 716 -80.83 -49.54 -11.29
CA GLN A 716 -79.97 -50.30 -10.35
C GLN A 716 -78.86 -49.42 -9.77
N GLU A 717 -78.61 -49.60 -8.48
CA GLU A 717 -77.84 -48.72 -7.61
C GLU A 717 -76.60 -49.47 -7.05
N LEU A 718 -75.65 -48.72 -6.49
CA LEU A 718 -74.48 -49.15 -5.70
C LEU A 718 -73.24 -49.69 -6.44
N GLY A 719 -72.06 -49.22 -6.01
CA GLY A 719 -70.77 -49.82 -6.40
C GLY A 719 -69.55 -48.91 -6.26
N ALA A 720 -69.24 -48.40 -5.06
CA ALA A 720 -67.97 -47.70 -4.83
C ALA A 720 -66.83 -48.71 -4.55
N ALA A 721 -65.73 -48.62 -5.30
CA ALA A 721 -64.46 -49.27 -4.95
C ALA A 721 -63.27 -48.46 -5.46
N ASN A 722 -62.32 -48.22 -4.56
CA ASN A 722 -61.07 -47.49 -4.78
C ASN A 722 -59.98 -48.45 -5.28
N GLN A 723 -59.22 -48.08 -6.31
CA GLN A 723 -57.85 -48.54 -6.52
C GLN A 723 -57.09 -47.69 -7.54
N GLN A 724 -55.76 -47.73 -7.43
CA GLN A 724 -54.84 -46.69 -7.86
C GLN A 724 -53.70 -47.29 -8.68
N GLY A 725 -53.38 -46.66 -9.82
CA GLY A 725 -52.24 -47.01 -10.68
C GLY A 725 -52.49 -48.21 -11.61
N ASP A 726 -52.46 -47.98 -12.92
CA ASP A 726 -51.16 -48.07 -13.59
C ASP A 726 -51.16 -47.33 -14.95
N LEU A 727 -49.96 -46.99 -15.42
CA LEU A 727 -49.74 -46.33 -16.70
C LEU A 727 -49.75 -47.34 -17.84
N CYS A 728 -50.43 -47.03 -18.94
CA CYS A 728 -50.19 -47.67 -20.23
C CYS A 728 -49.90 -46.60 -21.29
N GLU A 729 -48.68 -46.66 -21.84
CA GLU A 729 -48.20 -45.84 -22.94
C GLU A 729 -49.12 -45.98 -24.17
N VAL A 730 -49.53 -44.84 -24.74
CA VAL A 730 -50.21 -44.80 -26.02
C VAL A 730 -49.17 -44.56 -27.12
N SER A 731 -48.67 -45.64 -27.73
CA SER A 731 -47.98 -45.55 -29.01
C SER A 731 -48.98 -45.40 -30.16
N LEU A 732 -49.11 -44.18 -30.68
CA LEU A 732 -49.90 -43.91 -31.89
C LEU A 732 -49.09 -44.22 -33.15
N ALA A 733 -49.12 -45.48 -33.58
CA ALA A 733 -48.77 -45.89 -34.94
C ALA A 733 -49.78 -46.95 -35.42
N GLY A 734 -50.71 -46.55 -36.28
CA GLY A 734 -51.80 -47.42 -36.74
C GLY A 734 -52.88 -46.68 -37.52
N SER A 735 -52.61 -46.39 -38.79
CA SER A 735 -53.60 -45.85 -39.72
C SER A 735 -54.56 -46.94 -40.19
N VAL A 736 -55.87 -46.79 -39.93
CA VAL A 736 -56.96 -47.39 -40.73
C VAL A 736 -58.17 -46.45 -40.69
N GLU A 737 -58.68 -46.04 -41.87
CA GLU A 737 -59.97 -45.35 -41.99
C GLU A 737 -61.15 -46.28 -41.64
N PRO A 738 -62.32 -45.70 -41.31
CA PRO A 738 -63.48 -46.15 -42.08
C PRO A 738 -64.41 -45.04 -42.56
N ALA A 739 -64.72 -45.14 -43.86
CA ALA A 739 -66.03 -44.98 -44.51
C ALA A 739 -67.05 -43.94 -44.00
N GLN A 740 -67.56 -43.18 -44.98
CA GLN A 740 -68.62 -42.18 -44.84
C GLN A 740 -69.95 -42.75 -44.32
N GLY A 741 -70.59 -41.99 -43.44
CA GLY A 741 -72.02 -42.12 -43.08
C GLY A 741 -72.58 -40.73 -42.74
N GLU A 742 -73.63 -40.30 -43.45
CA GLU A 742 -74.17 -38.94 -43.31
C GLU A 742 -75.05 -38.78 -42.06
N ALA A 743 -74.64 -37.89 -41.15
CA ALA A 743 -75.54 -37.22 -40.21
C ALA A 743 -74.98 -35.81 -39.94
N ARG A 744 -75.73 -34.78 -40.33
CA ARG A 744 -75.24 -33.39 -40.39
C ARG A 744 -75.68 -32.60 -39.16
N GLU A 745 -74.91 -32.67 -38.07
CA GLU A 745 -75.07 -31.75 -36.93
C GLU A 745 -73.76 -31.53 -36.17
N GLY A 746 -73.37 -30.27 -35.97
CA GLY A 746 -72.44 -29.86 -34.90
C GLY A 746 -70.96 -30.25 -35.01
N SER A 747 -70.29 -30.08 -36.15
CA SER A 747 -68.81 -30.14 -36.18
C SER A 747 -68.21 -28.94 -35.42
N PRO A 748 -67.20 -29.12 -34.54
CA PRO A 748 -66.61 -28.04 -33.74
C PRO A 748 -65.75 -27.03 -34.53
N ARG A 749 -65.85 -26.99 -35.88
CA ARG A 749 -65.11 -26.06 -36.75
C ARG A 749 -65.72 -24.66 -36.87
N ASP A 750 -67.01 -24.50 -36.58
CA ASP A 750 -67.76 -23.29 -36.93
C ASP A 750 -67.89 -22.26 -35.78
N ASN A 751 -67.29 -22.52 -34.60
CA ASN A 751 -67.29 -21.53 -33.52
C ASN A 751 -66.09 -20.55 -33.67
N PRO A 752 -66.33 -19.24 -33.88
CA PRO A 752 -65.26 -18.26 -34.08
C PRO A 752 -64.35 -18.11 -32.85
N THR A 753 -64.89 -18.28 -31.65
CA THR A 753 -64.12 -18.26 -30.38
C THR A 753 -63.08 -19.38 -30.36
N ALA A 754 -63.42 -20.58 -30.87
CA ALA A 754 -62.50 -21.72 -30.95
C ALA A 754 -61.36 -21.51 -31.97
N GLN A 755 -61.64 -20.81 -33.08
CA GLN A 755 -60.61 -20.46 -34.06
C GLN A 755 -59.60 -19.43 -33.49
N GLN A 756 -60.08 -18.43 -32.75
CA GLN A 756 -59.23 -17.47 -32.04
C GLN A 756 -58.33 -18.16 -31.00
N ILE A 757 -58.87 -19.12 -30.23
CA ILE A 757 -58.10 -19.94 -29.29
C ILE A 757 -56.97 -20.70 -30.01
N MET A 758 -57.26 -21.37 -31.13
CA MET A 758 -56.24 -22.10 -31.89
C MET A 758 -55.17 -21.18 -32.50
N GLN A 759 -55.53 -19.96 -32.91
CA GLN A 759 -54.57 -18.97 -33.38
C GLN A 759 -53.66 -18.49 -32.25
N LEU A 760 -54.24 -18.11 -31.11
CA LEU A 760 -53.49 -17.62 -29.95
C LEU A 760 -52.53 -18.70 -29.39
N LEU A 761 -52.98 -19.96 -29.34
CA LEU A 761 -52.13 -21.10 -28.98
C LEU A 761 -50.95 -21.29 -29.95
N ARG A 762 -51.16 -21.08 -31.25
CA ARG A 762 -50.08 -21.13 -32.25
C ARG A 762 -49.09 -19.97 -32.09
N GLU A 763 -49.58 -18.79 -31.73
CA GLU A 763 -48.76 -17.60 -31.42
C GLU A 763 -48.05 -17.66 -30.06
N MET A 764 -48.46 -18.58 -29.18
CA MET A 764 -47.76 -18.94 -27.94
C MET A 764 -46.73 -20.07 -28.16
N GLN A 765 -47.04 -21.04 -29.01
CA GLN A 765 -46.10 -22.11 -29.39
C GLN A 765 -44.93 -21.60 -30.21
N ASN A 766 -45.17 -20.63 -31.11
CA ASN A 766 -44.15 -20.03 -31.96
C ASN A 766 -44.00 -18.52 -31.63
N PRO A 767 -43.39 -18.16 -30.49
CA PRO A 767 -43.01 -16.77 -30.25
C PRO A 767 -42.06 -16.33 -31.38
N ARG A 768 -42.39 -15.24 -32.08
CA ARG A 768 -41.60 -14.74 -33.21
C ARG A 768 -40.15 -14.53 -32.78
N GLU A 769 -39.22 -15.28 -33.39
CA GLU A 769 -37.78 -15.03 -33.23
C GLU A 769 -37.46 -13.59 -33.66
N ARG A 770 -37.10 -12.74 -32.69
CA ARG A 770 -36.65 -11.36 -32.95
C ARG A 770 -35.12 -11.40 -33.14
N PRO A 771 -34.54 -10.82 -34.21
CA PRO A 771 -33.12 -11.01 -34.51
C PRO A 771 -32.19 -10.47 -33.42
N GLY A 772 -31.18 -11.25 -33.02
CA GLY A 772 -30.13 -10.77 -32.12
C GLY A 772 -29.29 -11.82 -31.38
N LEU A 773 -29.76 -13.07 -31.29
CA LEU A 773 -29.01 -14.18 -30.67
C LEU A 773 -29.05 -15.40 -31.59
N GLY A 774 -27.89 -16.07 -31.73
CA GLY A 774 -27.77 -17.30 -32.50
C GLY A 774 -28.54 -18.45 -31.84
N SER A 775 -29.01 -19.39 -32.67
CA SER A 775 -29.65 -20.62 -32.22
C SER A 775 -28.69 -21.42 -31.33
N ASN A 776 -29.03 -21.54 -30.05
CA ASN A 776 -28.43 -22.49 -29.13
C ASN A 776 -29.50 -23.52 -28.74
N PRO A 777 -29.27 -24.82 -28.94
CA PRO A 777 -30.26 -25.85 -28.61
C PRO A 777 -30.46 -25.93 -27.10
N CYS A 778 -31.72 -26.00 -26.66
CA CYS A 778 -32.05 -26.26 -25.26
C CYS A 778 -31.66 -27.70 -24.91
N ILE A 779 -30.64 -27.88 -24.06
CA ILE A 779 -30.28 -29.19 -23.51
C ILE A 779 -31.36 -29.59 -22.47
N PRO A 780 -32.07 -30.72 -22.65
CA PRO A 780 -33.12 -31.13 -21.73
C PRO A 780 -32.54 -31.85 -20.51
N PHE A 781 -32.79 -31.32 -19.32
CA PHE A 781 -32.45 -31.99 -18.06
C PHE A 781 -33.56 -32.97 -17.65
N PHE A 782 -33.21 -34.23 -17.44
CA PHE A 782 -34.09 -35.24 -16.85
C PHE A 782 -33.68 -35.53 -15.41
N TYR A 783 -34.68 -35.68 -14.53
CA TYR A 783 -34.49 -36.07 -13.13
C TYR A 783 -35.02 -37.50 -12.95
N ARG A 784 -34.19 -38.38 -12.36
CA ARG A 784 -34.62 -39.68 -11.83
C ARG A 784 -34.11 -39.76 -10.40
N ALA A 785 -35.01 -40.04 -9.46
CA ALA A 785 -34.62 -40.36 -8.09
C ALA A 785 -34.04 -41.78 -8.04
N ASP A 786 -32.96 -41.96 -7.29
CA ASP A 786 -32.44 -43.26 -6.89
C ASP A 786 -33.09 -43.69 -5.55
N GLU A 787 -32.99 -44.95 -5.15
CA GLU A 787 -33.71 -45.54 -4.01
C GLU A 787 -33.38 -44.92 -2.62
N ASN A 788 -32.47 -43.94 -2.58
CA ASN A 788 -32.01 -43.23 -1.38
C ASN A 788 -32.29 -41.71 -1.39
N ASP A 789 -33.17 -41.21 -2.27
CA ASP A 789 -33.58 -39.79 -2.35
C ASP A 789 -32.46 -38.76 -2.66
N GLU A 790 -31.31 -39.18 -3.19
CA GLU A 790 -30.27 -38.27 -3.71
C GLU A 790 -30.44 -37.99 -5.22
N VAL A 791 -30.54 -36.70 -5.58
CA VAL A 791 -30.70 -36.24 -6.97
C VAL A 791 -29.33 -36.07 -7.64
N LYS A 792 -28.95 -37.00 -8.51
CA LYS A 792 -27.80 -36.84 -9.43
C LYS A 792 -28.24 -36.20 -10.75
N ILE A 793 -27.58 -35.12 -11.14
CA ILE A 793 -27.71 -34.51 -12.46
C ILE A 793 -26.67 -35.16 -13.39
N THR A 794 -27.12 -35.99 -14.32
CA THR A 794 -26.28 -36.44 -15.45
C THR A 794 -26.57 -35.60 -16.68
N VAL A 795 -25.55 -34.89 -17.16
CA VAL A 795 -25.54 -34.25 -18.48
C VAL A 795 -24.99 -35.27 -19.49
N ILE A 796 -25.60 -35.34 -20.67
CA ILE A 796 -25.05 -35.97 -21.88
C ILE A 796 -24.78 -34.84 -22.87
#